data_AF-A0A1A8TGB2-F1
#
_entry.id   AF-A0A1A8TGB2-F1
#
_cell.length_a   1.000
_cell.length_b   1.000
_cell.length_c   1.000
_cell.angle_alpha   90.00
_cell.angle_beta   90.00
_cell.angle_gamma   90.00
#
_symmetry.space_group_name_H-M   'P 1'
#
loop_
_entity.id
_entity.type
_entity.pdbx_description
1 polymer ?
#
loop_
_entity_poly.entity_id
_entity_poly.type
_entity_poly.pdbx_seq_one_letter_code
_entity_poly.pdbx_strand_id
1 'polypeptide(L)'
;MAFDTQKKLNSLYKHIQAVILSRQHPVTGLFPASTSINNHGNYTDAWVRDNVYSIQAVWALHLAYKRASNPDKRAHELEYSCIKMMRGLLYAMMRQSHKVEAFKHSLDPKDALHAKYDTKTGLEAVADDAWGHLQIDATSFYLLTLAQMTKAGSKLIFTHDEANFIQNLVYYISRTYRTPDYGIWERGNKVNNGKAEINASSVGMAKAAMEALDGLNLFGNDGPEWAVIHSFADAVARAGSVLQSLLPKESRSKEVDSALLSIISFPAFAVNDEKLTQKTRDEILSKLGGEYGCKRFLLDGHQSVLEDQSRIYYEYNELINFEHIESEWPLFFTYLYIDRLFARDWESANFYRHKLETLMIEKDGEMLLPELYYVPKESILAEKEKPGSQKRLANDNLPLVWAQSLYLVGKMLDDELIRTDDLDPLGLHRIQHRPNVVTTSMVILAQNNAVKEKLLKAGCLCQTIDEIAPFKAISAVQLVETYRHLGASPALGLSGRPNRALNSLATSQPFSINDESYLCLSWIQNEDKDYRKVDPILFKAHISNELNIIKDHWYYPANAVFTILIDEALSEMPGCDDLFEFIRQLQERKTEEFRVIAQSAKNAFKSGNRRTITIVSPESQVLGATLPLHEKPWPLAKSNTHYDTQKIHEIDTDTLLARLHQKPSLSEAIDSLIELGTRRALMNTIPGSTPAVTAYKVLDSVYTQALLTENWQASRQLFSLMLKPTTDLATYIADITVRQRLLVVGDALENETDITLPLHQDEIMELLKSTSSSSLSLVICHELIAIAGTLIKVHPEFFSGVRTIRIHSLALLCARHINPDENAPVFETLSKLSPSLLYDTFKQVLQQKHEDFNHVVNHVRYHHKVDSDNSKMKDMDWFDWRIEQGIITKLPESMLKQLWESLSHVDAIVFGDMQSNTTLHCKQTLSSMTPGEDTFAILIESLTSDIHPVWYKSLIFEGLYAFIQFCQQHKNCHFDQEINLPVLVSRAAVDHVKQHQVDHPEENLTEAALDEFAQLTPNKVNQYLRWAVSKLHSRQRQQVTEKKH
;
A
#
# COMPACT_ATOMS: atom_id res chain seq x y z
N MET A 1 -22.68 45.41 14.48
CA MET A 1 -22.35 43.99 14.25
C MET A 1 -23.55 43.22 13.69
N ALA A 2 -24.66 43.01 14.42
CA ALA A 2 -25.78 42.19 13.92
C ALA A 2 -26.39 42.61 12.56
N PHE A 3 -26.52 43.92 12.31
CA PHE A 3 -27.04 44.44 11.03
C PHE A 3 -26.10 44.17 9.84
N ASP A 4 -24.78 44.13 10.08
CA ASP A 4 -23.78 43.88 9.04
C ASP A 4 -23.72 42.39 8.68
N THR A 5 -23.76 41.50 9.69
CA THR A 5 -23.89 40.05 9.51
C THR A 5 -25.12 39.69 8.67
N GLN A 6 -26.27 40.32 8.95
CA GLN A 6 -27.50 40.08 8.18
C GLN A 6 -27.36 40.43 6.71
N LYS A 7 -26.72 41.56 6.42
CA LYS A 7 -26.50 42.04 5.06
C LYS A 7 -25.56 41.10 4.29
N LYS A 8 -24.48 40.64 4.92
CA LYS A 8 -23.54 39.66 4.36
C LYS A 8 -24.24 38.34 4.03
N LEU A 9 -25.00 37.77 4.97
CA LEU A 9 -25.77 36.54 4.78
C LEU A 9 -26.80 36.64 3.66
N ASN A 10 -27.48 37.78 3.53
CA ASN A 10 -28.42 38.04 2.45
C ASN A 10 -27.72 38.14 1.08
N SER A 11 -26.54 38.77 1.03
CA SER A 11 -25.73 38.87 -0.18
C SER A 11 -25.27 37.49 -0.66
N LEU A 12 -24.69 36.70 0.27
CA LEU A 12 -24.25 35.33 0.00
C LEU A 12 -25.40 34.43 -0.45
N TYR A 13 -26.56 34.54 0.21
CA TYR A 13 -27.76 33.80 -0.18
C TYR A 13 -28.20 34.10 -1.61
N LYS A 14 -28.27 35.38 -2.00
CA LYS A 14 -28.65 35.77 -3.37
C LYS A 14 -27.68 35.21 -4.41
N HIS A 15 -26.37 35.32 -4.14
CA HIS A 15 -25.33 34.80 -5.02
C HIS A 15 -25.40 33.27 -5.15
N ILE A 16 -25.48 32.55 -4.03
CA ILE A 16 -25.61 31.07 -4.02
C ILE A 16 -26.92 30.64 -4.70
N GLN A 17 -28.01 31.39 -4.52
CA GLN A 17 -29.27 31.11 -5.20
C GLN A 17 -29.13 31.24 -6.72
N ALA A 18 -28.49 32.31 -7.20
CA ALA A 18 -28.32 32.59 -8.62
C ALA A 18 -27.34 31.61 -9.29
N VAL A 19 -26.24 31.28 -8.61
CA VAL A 19 -25.11 30.54 -9.20
C VAL A 19 -25.17 29.03 -8.94
N ILE A 20 -25.72 28.58 -7.80
CA ILE A 20 -25.71 27.16 -7.42
C ILE A 20 -27.13 26.60 -7.40
N LEU A 21 -28.00 27.09 -6.52
CA LEU A 21 -29.31 26.47 -6.26
C LEU A 21 -30.28 26.57 -7.45
N SER A 22 -30.13 27.58 -8.31
CA SER A 22 -30.89 27.69 -9.57
C SER A 22 -30.72 26.50 -10.52
N ARG A 23 -29.60 25.77 -10.39
CA ARG A 23 -29.27 24.58 -11.19
C ARG A 23 -29.72 23.28 -10.54
N GLN A 24 -30.21 23.32 -9.29
CA GLN A 24 -30.61 22.12 -8.57
C GLN A 24 -31.89 21.53 -9.14
N HIS A 25 -31.88 20.25 -9.51
CA HIS A 25 -33.07 19.60 -10.05
C HIS A 25 -34.15 19.45 -8.95
N PRO A 26 -35.40 19.87 -9.20
CA PRO A 26 -36.44 19.96 -8.17
C PRO A 26 -36.99 18.62 -7.70
N VAL A 27 -36.63 17.48 -8.31
CA VAL A 27 -37.08 16.15 -7.84
C VAL A 27 -35.93 15.42 -7.15
N THR A 28 -34.86 15.17 -7.90
CA THR A 28 -33.68 14.41 -7.44
C THR A 28 -32.77 15.21 -6.51
N GLY A 29 -32.77 16.54 -6.60
CA GLY A 29 -31.83 17.39 -5.88
C GLY A 29 -30.42 17.44 -6.47
N LEU A 30 -30.18 16.76 -7.60
CA LEU A 30 -28.88 16.70 -8.26
C LEU A 30 -28.61 17.97 -9.08
N PHE A 31 -27.34 18.29 -9.24
CA PHE A 31 -26.81 19.35 -10.09
C PHE A 31 -26.18 18.77 -11.36
N PRO A 32 -26.39 19.38 -12.53
CA PRO A 32 -25.56 19.10 -13.71
C PRO A 32 -24.14 19.64 -13.50
N ALA A 33 -23.12 18.97 -14.03
CA ALA A 33 -21.73 19.41 -13.93
C ALA A 33 -21.44 20.72 -14.69
N SER A 34 -22.12 20.98 -15.81
CA SER A 34 -22.07 22.26 -16.54
C SER A 34 -23.40 22.56 -17.24
N THR A 35 -23.60 23.83 -17.58
CA THR A 35 -24.70 24.28 -18.45
C THR A 35 -24.35 24.19 -19.94
N SER A 36 -23.10 23.87 -20.28
CA SER A 36 -22.62 23.75 -21.66
C SER A 36 -22.50 22.28 -22.06
N ILE A 37 -22.97 21.95 -23.28
CA ILE A 37 -22.60 20.71 -23.96
C ILE A 37 -21.32 21.03 -24.73
N ASN A 38 -20.19 20.47 -24.32
CA ASN A 38 -18.91 20.63 -24.99
C ASN A 38 -18.47 19.28 -25.61
N ASN A 39 -17.40 19.30 -26.42
CA ASN A 39 -16.93 18.11 -27.14
C ASN A 39 -16.34 17.02 -26.23
N HIS A 40 -16.17 17.28 -24.92
CA HIS A 40 -15.58 16.36 -23.95
C HIS A 40 -16.60 15.58 -23.10
N GLY A 41 -17.90 15.79 -23.33
CA GLY A 41 -18.97 15.02 -22.70
C GLY A 41 -20.31 15.76 -22.63
N ASN A 42 -21.38 15.04 -22.34
CA ASN A 42 -22.65 15.67 -21.97
C ASN A 42 -22.60 16.08 -20.49
N TYR A 43 -22.10 17.28 -20.19
CA TYR A 43 -22.00 17.80 -18.82
C TYR A 43 -23.36 18.13 -18.18
N THR A 44 -24.48 17.74 -18.79
CA THR A 44 -25.80 17.77 -18.13
C THR A 44 -25.99 16.66 -17.10
N ASP A 45 -25.10 15.67 -17.07
CA ASP A 45 -25.14 14.59 -16.08
C ASP A 45 -24.66 15.09 -14.70
N ALA A 46 -25.06 14.37 -13.66
CA ALA A 46 -24.70 14.62 -12.28
C ALA A 46 -23.52 13.74 -11.86
N TRP A 47 -22.32 14.31 -11.85
CA TRP A 47 -21.14 13.66 -11.27
C TRP A 47 -21.23 13.70 -9.74
N VAL A 48 -20.91 12.56 -9.10
CA VAL A 48 -20.92 12.44 -7.63
C VAL A 48 -20.04 13.50 -7.00
N ARG A 49 -18.78 13.59 -7.46
CA ARG A 49 -17.77 14.53 -6.92
C ARG A 49 -18.22 15.98 -7.03
N ASP A 50 -18.58 16.42 -8.22
CA ASP A 50 -19.00 17.80 -8.51
C ASP A 50 -20.23 18.20 -7.69
N ASN A 51 -21.19 17.30 -7.53
CA ASN A 51 -22.37 17.53 -6.68
C ASN A 51 -21.99 17.75 -5.22
N VAL A 52 -21.13 16.88 -4.66
CA VAL A 52 -20.71 16.96 -3.25
C VAL A 52 -19.82 18.17 -2.99
N TYR A 53 -18.99 18.61 -3.94
CA TYR A 53 -18.21 19.85 -3.79
C TYR A 53 -19.08 21.09 -3.96
N SER A 54 -20.02 21.07 -4.91
CA SER A 54 -20.92 22.20 -5.17
C SER A 54 -21.86 22.51 -4.00
N ILE A 55 -22.30 21.49 -3.26
CA ILE A 55 -23.18 21.71 -2.10
C ILE A 55 -22.46 22.30 -0.88
N GLN A 56 -21.12 22.25 -0.81
CA GLN A 56 -20.37 22.71 0.36
C GLN A 56 -20.67 24.17 0.71
N ALA A 57 -20.78 25.06 -0.28
CA ALA A 57 -21.16 26.45 -0.05
C ALA A 57 -22.58 26.60 0.51
N VAL A 58 -23.53 25.77 0.06
CA VAL A 58 -24.92 25.79 0.57
C VAL A 58 -24.95 25.31 2.02
N TRP A 59 -24.18 24.26 2.34
CA TRP A 59 -24.06 23.73 3.70
C TRP A 59 -23.35 24.72 4.65
N ALA A 60 -22.24 25.30 4.22
CA ALA A 60 -21.55 26.37 4.94
C ALA A 60 -22.46 27.57 5.21
N LEU A 61 -23.28 27.97 4.23
CA LEU A 61 -24.26 29.04 4.41
C LEU A 61 -25.36 28.62 5.40
N HIS A 62 -25.86 27.39 5.34
CA HIS A 62 -26.79 26.85 6.33
C HIS A 62 -26.22 26.98 7.76
N LEU A 63 -24.97 26.55 7.96
CA LEU A 63 -24.28 26.64 9.24
C LEU A 63 -24.14 28.10 9.69
N ALA A 64 -23.80 29.01 8.77
CA ALA A 64 -23.72 30.45 9.04
C ALA A 64 -25.06 31.02 9.53
N TYR A 65 -26.17 30.69 8.85
CA TYR A 65 -27.51 31.11 9.28
C TYR A 65 -27.87 30.50 10.64
N LYS A 66 -27.57 29.23 10.88
CA LYS A 66 -27.81 28.55 12.18
C LYS A 66 -27.04 29.26 13.31
N ARG A 67 -25.77 29.57 13.08
CA ARG A 67 -24.91 30.31 14.01
C ARG A 67 -25.41 31.73 14.28
N ALA A 68 -25.97 32.40 13.28
CA ALA A 68 -26.55 33.73 13.39
C ALA A 68 -27.98 33.76 13.98
N SER A 69 -28.47 32.67 14.60
CA SER A 69 -29.84 32.55 15.13
C SER A 69 -30.95 32.63 14.07
N ASN A 70 -30.64 32.25 12.83
CA ASN A 70 -31.55 32.09 11.70
C ASN A 70 -32.51 33.28 11.45
N PRO A 71 -31.96 34.49 11.22
CA PRO A 71 -32.72 35.76 11.24
C PRO A 71 -33.81 35.87 10.15
N ASP A 72 -33.58 35.30 8.96
CA ASP A 72 -34.56 35.25 7.85
C ASP A 72 -35.26 33.88 7.74
N LYS A 73 -35.09 32.99 8.72
CA LYS A 73 -35.63 31.63 8.73
C LYS A 73 -35.21 30.72 7.55
N ARG A 74 -34.18 31.10 6.80
CA ARG A 74 -33.67 30.38 5.61
C ARG A 74 -32.81 29.14 5.92
N ALA A 75 -32.34 28.96 7.15
CA ALA A 75 -31.48 27.82 7.49
C ALA A 75 -32.12 26.47 7.11
N HIS A 76 -33.44 26.32 7.29
CA HIS A 76 -34.16 25.09 6.98
C HIS A 76 -34.23 24.82 5.47
N GLU A 77 -34.45 25.86 4.66
CA GLU A 77 -34.45 25.76 3.20
C GLU A 77 -33.08 25.29 2.69
N LEU A 78 -32.00 25.93 3.17
CA LEU A 78 -30.63 25.59 2.80
C LEU A 78 -30.27 24.16 3.23
N GLU A 79 -30.63 23.76 4.46
CA GLU A 79 -30.42 22.39 4.95
C GLU A 79 -31.12 21.37 4.07
N TYR A 80 -32.39 21.63 3.72
CA TYR A 80 -33.17 20.71 2.91
C TYR A 80 -32.61 20.57 1.49
N SER A 81 -32.09 21.65 0.90
CA SER A 81 -31.38 21.59 -0.38
C SER A 81 -30.15 20.68 -0.30
N CYS A 82 -29.39 20.72 0.81
CA CYS A 82 -28.27 19.81 1.05
C CYS A 82 -28.71 18.36 1.21
N ILE A 83 -29.71 18.12 2.08
CA ILE A 83 -30.26 16.78 2.33
C ILE A 83 -30.77 16.17 1.03
N LYS A 84 -31.48 16.94 0.22
CA LYS A 84 -32.05 16.47 -1.04
C LYS A 84 -30.98 16.03 -2.03
N MET A 85 -29.92 16.81 -2.21
CA MET A 85 -28.80 16.41 -3.09
C MET A 85 -28.13 15.13 -2.60
N MET A 86 -27.73 15.09 -1.31
CA MET A 86 -27.03 13.95 -0.73
C MET A 86 -27.88 12.66 -0.78
N ARG A 87 -29.20 12.78 -0.62
CA ARG A 87 -30.15 11.66 -0.78
C ARG A 87 -30.39 11.29 -2.24
N GLY A 88 -30.37 12.26 -3.16
CA GLY A 88 -30.41 12.00 -4.59
C GLY A 88 -29.27 11.08 -5.03
N LEU A 89 -28.05 11.36 -4.58
CA LEU A 89 -26.89 10.49 -4.80
C LEU A 89 -27.03 9.14 -4.10
N LEU A 90 -27.50 9.11 -2.84
CA LEU A 90 -27.75 7.87 -2.12
C LEU A 90 -28.68 6.93 -2.92
N TYR A 91 -29.80 7.45 -3.40
CA TYR A 91 -30.77 6.66 -4.16
C TYR A 91 -30.21 6.19 -5.51
N ALA A 92 -29.42 7.03 -6.18
CA ALA A 92 -28.75 6.64 -7.42
C ALA A 92 -27.80 5.46 -7.18
N MET A 93 -26.97 5.53 -6.13
CA MET A 93 -26.05 4.44 -5.76
C MET A 93 -26.78 3.20 -5.25
N MET A 94 -27.85 3.34 -4.45
CA MET A 94 -28.64 2.21 -3.93
C MET A 94 -29.30 1.39 -5.05
N ARG A 95 -29.68 2.02 -6.17
CA ARG A 95 -30.18 1.31 -7.36
C ARG A 95 -29.12 0.41 -7.99
N GLN A 96 -27.85 0.67 -7.72
CA GLN A 96 -26.70 -0.14 -8.14
C GLN A 96 -26.17 -1.04 -7.00
N SER A 97 -27.01 -1.44 -6.02
CA SER A 97 -26.55 -2.29 -4.90
C SER A 97 -25.91 -3.61 -5.35
N HIS A 98 -26.38 -4.18 -6.46
CA HIS A 98 -25.80 -5.38 -7.07
C HIS A 98 -24.33 -5.17 -7.52
N LYS A 99 -23.97 -3.96 -7.99
CA LYS A 99 -22.60 -3.59 -8.33
C LYS A 99 -21.73 -3.50 -7.07
N VAL A 100 -22.24 -2.87 -6.01
CA VAL A 100 -21.56 -2.83 -4.70
C VAL A 100 -21.30 -4.26 -4.18
N GLU A 101 -22.27 -5.16 -4.32
CA GLU A 101 -22.10 -6.58 -3.96
C GLU A 101 -21.00 -7.25 -4.78
N ALA A 102 -21.02 -7.13 -6.11
CA ALA A 102 -20.03 -7.72 -7.00
C ALA A 102 -18.61 -7.17 -6.75
N PHE A 103 -18.47 -5.84 -6.67
CA PHE A 103 -17.19 -5.15 -6.50
C PHE A 103 -16.47 -5.51 -5.20
N LYS A 104 -17.22 -5.78 -4.12
CA LYS A 104 -16.65 -6.28 -2.85
C LYS A 104 -15.83 -7.55 -3.03
N HIS A 105 -16.03 -8.31 -4.09
CA HIS A 105 -15.26 -9.50 -4.42
C HIS A 105 -14.29 -9.24 -5.57
N SER A 106 -14.80 -8.77 -6.72
CA SER A 106 -14.03 -8.66 -7.97
C SER A 106 -12.96 -7.57 -7.96
N LEU A 107 -13.25 -6.40 -7.36
CA LEU A 107 -12.49 -5.16 -7.56
C LEU A 107 -12.36 -4.73 -9.03
N ASP A 108 -13.18 -5.29 -9.92
CA ASP A 108 -13.11 -4.98 -11.34
C ASP A 108 -13.77 -3.61 -11.60
N PRO A 109 -13.17 -2.72 -12.40
CA PRO A 109 -13.79 -1.47 -12.80
C PRO A 109 -15.20 -1.60 -13.41
N LYS A 110 -15.53 -2.74 -14.04
CA LYS A 110 -16.88 -3.01 -14.61
C LYS A 110 -17.95 -3.20 -13.55
N ASP A 111 -17.57 -3.68 -12.37
CA ASP A 111 -18.49 -3.86 -11.24
C ASP A 111 -18.56 -2.59 -10.36
N ALA A 112 -17.84 -1.52 -10.72
CA ALA A 112 -17.80 -0.30 -9.95
C ALA A 112 -19.13 0.48 -10.03
N LEU A 113 -19.41 1.26 -8.97
CA LEU A 113 -20.46 2.27 -9.02
C LEU A 113 -20.17 3.28 -10.13
N HIS A 114 -21.22 3.75 -10.80
CA HIS A 114 -21.06 4.82 -11.77
C HIS A 114 -20.65 6.12 -11.09
N ALA A 115 -19.66 6.78 -11.67
CA ALA A 115 -19.22 8.12 -11.27
C ALA A 115 -20.24 9.24 -11.56
N LYS A 116 -21.16 9.02 -12.52
CA LYS A 116 -22.14 10.01 -12.98
C LYS A 116 -23.51 9.39 -13.26
N TYR A 117 -24.56 10.19 -13.08
CA TYR A 117 -25.95 9.77 -13.22
C TYR A 117 -26.75 10.79 -14.02
N ASP A 118 -27.84 10.38 -14.66
CA ASP A 118 -28.78 11.31 -15.27
C ASP A 118 -29.39 12.21 -14.18
N THR A 119 -29.24 13.52 -14.34
CA THR A 119 -29.64 14.52 -13.33
C THR A 119 -31.13 14.45 -12.99
N LYS A 120 -31.99 14.08 -13.95
CA LYS A 120 -33.45 14.10 -13.78
C LYS A 120 -34.01 12.84 -13.12
N THR A 121 -33.40 11.69 -13.41
CA THR A 121 -33.90 10.37 -13.00
C THR A 121 -33.04 9.73 -11.91
N GLY A 122 -31.76 10.07 -11.82
CA GLY A 122 -30.77 9.39 -10.97
C GLY A 122 -30.48 7.96 -11.43
N LEU A 123 -30.59 7.70 -12.74
CA LEU A 123 -30.22 6.43 -13.37
C LEU A 123 -28.84 6.54 -14.04
N GLU A 124 -28.33 5.42 -14.50
CA GLU A 124 -27.09 5.31 -15.26
C GLU A 124 -27.13 6.21 -16.51
N ALA A 125 -26.11 7.07 -16.68
CA ALA A 125 -26.04 8.00 -17.81
C ALA A 125 -25.37 7.37 -19.04
N VAL A 126 -24.47 6.41 -18.85
CA VAL A 126 -23.71 5.71 -19.89
C VAL A 126 -23.54 4.23 -19.52
N ALA A 127 -23.02 3.40 -20.43
CA ALA A 127 -22.76 1.98 -20.17
C ALA A 127 -21.50 1.77 -19.30
N ASP A 128 -21.39 0.58 -18.68
CA ASP A 128 -20.35 0.24 -17.70
C ASP A 128 -18.91 0.32 -18.23
N ASP A 129 -18.71 0.08 -19.52
CA ASP A 129 -17.41 0.13 -20.20
C ASP A 129 -17.17 1.45 -20.97
N ALA A 130 -18.14 2.35 -20.98
CA ALA A 130 -18.08 3.59 -21.74
C ALA A 130 -17.39 4.74 -20.99
N TRP A 131 -17.03 4.55 -19.71
CA TRP A 131 -16.43 5.59 -18.87
C TRP A 131 -15.52 5.02 -17.78
N GLY A 132 -14.57 5.82 -17.31
CA GLY A 132 -13.76 5.50 -16.13
C GLY A 132 -14.57 5.62 -14.83
N HIS A 133 -15.53 4.71 -14.62
CA HIS A 133 -16.48 4.78 -13.51
C HIS A 133 -15.88 4.49 -12.14
N LEU A 134 -14.85 3.64 -12.07
CA LEU A 134 -14.17 3.36 -10.80
C LEU A 134 -13.41 4.61 -10.32
N GLN A 135 -14.09 5.40 -9.48
CA GLN A 135 -13.59 6.62 -8.84
C GLN A 135 -13.81 6.52 -7.33
N ILE A 136 -12.79 6.01 -6.64
CA ILE A 136 -12.89 5.74 -5.19
C ILE A 136 -12.89 7.05 -4.41
N ASP A 137 -12.20 8.08 -4.91
CA ASP A 137 -12.22 9.44 -4.36
C ASP A 137 -13.65 9.99 -4.25
N ALA A 138 -14.47 9.88 -5.31
CA ALA A 138 -15.80 10.47 -5.36
C ALA A 138 -16.75 9.82 -4.33
N THR A 139 -16.74 8.48 -4.27
CA THR A 139 -17.53 7.72 -3.29
C THR A 139 -17.08 8.02 -1.87
N SER A 140 -15.76 8.14 -1.67
CA SER A 140 -15.18 8.44 -0.36
C SER A 140 -15.50 9.86 0.10
N PHE A 141 -15.47 10.84 -0.81
CA PHE A 141 -15.81 12.22 -0.49
C PHE A 141 -17.29 12.39 -0.15
N TYR A 142 -18.18 11.65 -0.83
CA TYR A 142 -19.58 11.54 -0.44
C TYR A 142 -19.73 11.03 1.00
N LEU A 143 -19.04 9.93 1.34
CA LEU A 143 -19.08 9.31 2.67
C LEU A 143 -18.51 10.24 3.76
N LEU A 144 -17.39 10.91 3.48
CA LEU A 144 -16.79 11.90 4.38
C LEU A 144 -17.75 13.07 4.64
N THR A 145 -18.37 13.60 3.58
CA THR A 145 -19.33 14.70 3.71
C THR A 145 -20.58 14.25 4.47
N LEU A 146 -21.08 13.04 4.21
CA LEU A 146 -22.19 12.45 4.95
C LEU A 146 -21.88 12.35 6.45
N ALA A 147 -20.67 11.93 6.80
CA ALA A 147 -20.22 11.84 8.19
C ALA A 147 -20.17 13.23 8.86
N GLN A 148 -19.56 14.23 8.22
CA GLN A 148 -19.47 15.59 8.74
C GLN A 148 -20.86 16.24 8.91
N MET A 149 -21.74 16.11 7.91
CA MET A 149 -23.12 16.63 7.97
C MET A 149 -23.94 15.94 9.07
N THR A 150 -23.83 14.61 9.20
CA THR A 150 -24.51 13.85 10.27
C THR A 150 -24.03 14.33 11.64
N LYS A 151 -22.72 14.51 11.83
CA LYS A 151 -22.16 15.00 13.10
C LYS A 151 -22.58 16.44 13.40
N ALA A 152 -22.76 17.29 12.37
CA ALA A 152 -23.31 18.64 12.48
C ALA A 152 -24.83 18.69 12.80
N GLY A 153 -25.51 17.54 12.72
CA GLY A 153 -26.91 17.35 13.09
C GLY A 153 -27.88 17.17 11.93
N SER A 154 -27.41 17.12 10.68
CA SER A 154 -28.25 16.89 9.50
C SER A 154 -28.67 15.42 9.43
N LYS A 155 -29.96 15.17 9.15
CA LYS A 155 -30.51 13.80 9.04
C LYS A 155 -30.50 13.36 7.58
N LEU A 156 -29.56 12.49 7.23
CA LEU A 156 -29.37 11.99 5.86
C LEU A 156 -29.85 10.56 5.66
N ILE A 157 -29.88 9.74 6.72
CA ILE A 157 -30.24 8.32 6.72
C ILE A 157 -31.47 8.12 7.59
N PHE A 158 -32.42 7.30 7.13
CA PHE A 158 -33.74 7.15 7.73
C PHE A 158 -34.19 5.70 7.90
N THR A 159 -33.54 4.75 7.22
CA THR A 159 -33.91 3.33 7.28
C THR A 159 -32.72 2.42 7.60
N HIS A 160 -33.02 1.21 8.06
CA HIS A 160 -32.02 0.17 8.32
C HIS A 160 -31.29 -0.25 7.03
N ASP A 161 -32.00 -0.38 5.91
CA ASP A 161 -31.40 -0.74 4.63
C ASP A 161 -30.46 0.34 4.08
N GLU A 162 -30.80 1.63 4.25
CA GLU A 162 -29.87 2.73 3.92
C GLU A 162 -28.61 2.68 4.79
N ALA A 163 -28.73 2.42 6.10
CA ALA A 163 -27.56 2.28 6.98
C ALA A 163 -26.67 1.09 6.58
N ASN A 164 -27.29 -0.06 6.28
CA ASN A 164 -26.59 -1.23 5.75
C ASN A 164 -25.90 -0.93 4.40
N PHE A 165 -26.54 -0.16 3.53
CA PHE A 165 -25.92 0.26 2.27
C PHE A 165 -24.66 1.11 2.52
N ILE A 166 -24.72 2.10 3.41
CA ILE A 166 -23.54 2.89 3.81
C ILE A 166 -22.45 1.99 4.40
N GLN A 167 -22.80 1.02 5.24
CA GLN A 167 -21.85 0.04 5.78
C GLN A 167 -21.17 -0.78 4.68
N ASN A 168 -21.87 -1.11 3.59
CA ASN A 168 -21.27 -1.78 2.43
C ASN A 168 -20.40 -0.83 1.59
N LEU A 169 -20.73 0.46 1.51
CA LEU A 169 -19.83 1.44 0.88
C LEU A 169 -18.52 1.57 1.65
N VAL A 170 -18.50 1.39 2.97
CA VAL A 170 -17.25 1.27 3.73
C VAL A 170 -16.43 0.05 3.24
N TYR A 171 -17.06 -1.10 2.98
CA TYR A 171 -16.38 -2.29 2.45
C TYR A 171 -15.91 -2.14 1.00
N TYR A 172 -16.60 -1.29 0.23
CA TYR A 172 -16.27 -0.88 -1.13
C TYR A 172 -14.97 -0.07 -1.13
N ILE A 173 -14.85 0.94 -0.27
CA ILE A 173 -13.65 1.81 -0.20
C ILE A 173 -12.49 1.22 0.62
N SER A 174 -12.75 0.22 1.49
CA SER A 174 -11.73 -0.28 2.45
C SER A 174 -10.50 -0.93 1.81
N ARG A 175 -10.54 -1.26 0.51
CA ARG A 175 -9.39 -1.82 -0.24
C ARG A 175 -8.73 -0.81 -1.17
N THR A 176 -9.03 0.48 -1.03
CA THR A 176 -8.43 1.59 -1.82
C THR A 176 -6.90 1.51 -1.93
N TYR A 177 -6.22 1.12 -0.83
CA TYR A 177 -4.77 1.00 -0.74
C TYR A 177 -4.17 0.00 -1.74
N ARG A 178 -5.00 -0.86 -2.35
CA ARG A 178 -4.59 -1.91 -3.30
C ARG A 178 -5.47 -2.00 -4.55
N THR A 179 -6.41 -1.08 -4.73
CA THR A 179 -7.39 -1.12 -5.82
C THR A 179 -7.12 0.04 -6.78
N PRO A 180 -6.48 -0.20 -7.94
CA PRO A 180 -6.26 0.84 -8.93
C PRO A 180 -7.58 1.43 -9.41
N ASP A 181 -7.66 2.74 -9.54
CA ASP A 181 -8.84 3.46 -10.02
C ASP A 181 -8.47 4.51 -11.09
N TYR A 182 -9.48 5.21 -11.61
CA TYR A 182 -9.28 6.25 -12.62
C TYR A 182 -8.90 7.63 -12.04
N GLY A 183 -8.89 7.74 -10.71
CA GLY A 183 -8.56 8.96 -9.97
C GLY A 183 -9.54 10.10 -10.22
N ILE A 184 -9.24 11.25 -9.63
CA ILE A 184 -10.11 12.44 -9.67
C ILE A 184 -10.29 13.02 -11.09
N TRP A 185 -9.35 12.72 -12.00
CA TRP A 185 -9.37 13.18 -13.38
C TRP A 185 -9.95 12.17 -14.36
N GLU A 186 -10.39 11.01 -13.88
CA GLU A 186 -11.12 10.00 -14.67
C GLU A 186 -10.27 9.34 -15.77
N ARG A 187 -8.94 9.34 -15.61
CA ARG A 187 -7.96 8.88 -16.62
C ARG A 187 -7.10 7.70 -16.18
N GLY A 188 -6.93 7.50 -14.88
CA GLY A 188 -5.98 6.50 -14.35
C GLY A 188 -4.56 6.88 -14.75
N ASN A 189 -3.95 6.17 -15.68
CA ASN A 189 -2.62 6.48 -16.22
C ASN A 189 -2.56 7.86 -16.93
N LYS A 190 -1.40 8.53 -16.84
CA LYS A 190 -1.15 9.84 -17.46
C LYS A 190 -1.45 9.92 -18.96
N VAL A 191 -1.20 8.85 -19.72
CA VAL A 191 -1.46 8.77 -21.18
C VAL A 191 -2.97 8.53 -21.47
N ASN A 192 -3.76 8.25 -20.43
CA ASN A 192 -5.19 7.93 -20.51
C ASN A 192 -5.50 6.73 -21.43
N ASN A 193 -4.67 5.69 -21.37
CA ASN A 193 -4.82 4.46 -22.15
C ASN A 193 -5.84 3.46 -21.56
N GLY A 194 -6.72 3.91 -20.65
CA GLY A 194 -7.71 3.07 -19.98
C GLY A 194 -7.19 2.24 -18.81
N LYS A 195 -5.88 2.30 -18.50
CA LYS A 195 -5.27 1.59 -17.36
C LYS A 195 -5.46 2.38 -16.06
N ALA A 196 -6.12 1.77 -15.09
CA ALA A 196 -6.26 2.31 -13.73
C ALA A 196 -4.94 2.23 -12.95
N GLU A 197 -4.75 3.16 -12.00
CA GLU A 197 -3.56 3.23 -11.15
C GLU A 197 -3.95 3.46 -9.68
N ILE A 198 -3.06 3.15 -8.73
CA ILE A 198 -3.29 3.56 -7.34
C ILE A 198 -3.03 5.07 -7.26
N ASN A 199 -4.10 5.84 -7.11
CA ASN A 199 -4.07 7.29 -6.99
C ASN A 199 -4.06 7.71 -5.52
N ALA A 200 -3.07 8.50 -5.10
CA ALA A 200 -2.91 8.93 -3.73
C ALA A 200 -4.10 9.79 -3.28
N SER A 201 -4.65 10.65 -4.14
CA SER A 201 -5.88 11.41 -3.88
C SER A 201 -7.07 10.50 -3.48
N SER A 202 -7.28 9.39 -4.19
CA SER A 202 -8.30 8.38 -3.87
C SER A 202 -8.04 7.68 -2.54
N VAL A 203 -6.79 7.26 -2.30
CA VAL A 203 -6.37 6.59 -1.06
C VAL A 203 -6.55 7.50 0.15
N GLY A 204 -6.18 8.78 0.03
CA GLY A 204 -6.30 9.78 1.08
C GLY A 204 -7.74 10.11 1.43
N MET A 205 -8.58 10.31 0.41
CA MET A 205 -10.01 10.58 0.63
C MET A 205 -10.71 9.39 1.29
N ALA A 206 -10.41 8.16 0.85
CA ALA A 206 -10.95 6.94 1.43
C ALA A 206 -10.47 6.70 2.88
N LYS A 207 -9.20 7.00 3.18
CA LYS A 207 -8.67 6.98 4.55
C LYS A 207 -9.48 7.91 5.45
N ALA A 208 -9.66 9.17 5.05
CA ALA A 208 -10.40 10.16 5.83
C ALA A 208 -11.87 9.77 6.02
N ALA A 209 -12.53 9.26 4.98
CA ALA A 209 -13.91 8.78 5.06
C ALA A 209 -14.06 7.61 6.03
N MET A 210 -13.12 6.65 6.00
CA MET A 210 -13.08 5.53 6.93
C MET A 210 -12.84 5.97 8.37
N GLU A 211 -11.97 6.96 8.62
CA GLU A 211 -11.75 7.53 9.95
C GLU A 211 -12.99 8.30 10.45
N ALA A 212 -13.64 9.07 9.56
CA ALA A 212 -14.81 9.88 9.88
C ALA A 212 -16.06 9.05 10.23
N LEU A 213 -16.27 7.93 9.54
CA LEU A 213 -17.43 7.06 9.76
C LEU A 213 -17.26 6.10 10.93
N ASP A 214 -16.04 5.84 11.37
CA ASP A 214 -15.77 4.80 12.37
C ASP A 214 -16.40 5.12 13.73
N GLY A 215 -17.39 4.32 14.15
CA GLY A 215 -18.14 4.55 15.38
C GLY A 215 -19.18 5.66 15.30
N LEU A 216 -19.43 6.23 14.12
CA LEU A 216 -20.48 7.23 13.91
C LEU A 216 -21.85 6.57 13.84
N ASN A 217 -22.82 7.08 14.60
CA ASN A 217 -24.22 6.69 14.46
C ASN A 217 -24.90 7.55 13.39
N LEU A 218 -25.38 6.93 12.30
CA LEU A 218 -25.95 7.64 11.16
C LEU A 218 -27.30 8.33 11.45
N PHE A 219 -27.94 8.02 12.57
CA PHE A 219 -29.18 8.65 13.02
C PHE A 219 -28.92 9.78 14.04
N GLY A 220 -27.65 10.06 14.34
CA GLY A 220 -27.23 11.01 15.36
C GLY A 220 -27.06 10.38 16.75
N ASN A 221 -26.86 11.20 17.78
CA ASN A 221 -26.49 10.73 19.12
C ASN A 221 -27.57 9.87 19.81
N ASP A 222 -28.83 10.05 19.44
CA ASP A 222 -29.98 9.30 19.98
C ASP A 222 -30.41 8.13 19.07
N GLY A 223 -29.57 7.80 18.08
CA GLY A 223 -29.82 6.70 17.14
C GLY A 223 -29.71 5.33 17.80
N PRO A 224 -30.34 4.29 17.20
CA PRO A 224 -30.22 2.93 17.69
C PRO A 224 -28.80 2.38 17.48
N GLU A 225 -28.38 1.41 18.31
CA GLU A 225 -27.01 0.86 18.27
C GLU A 225 -26.65 0.18 16.94
N TRP A 226 -27.62 -0.43 16.25
CA TRP A 226 -27.40 -1.06 14.95
C TRP A 226 -27.03 -0.06 13.84
N ALA A 227 -27.28 1.24 14.04
CA ALA A 227 -26.97 2.28 13.06
C ALA A 227 -25.55 2.85 13.20
N VAL A 228 -24.74 2.29 14.10
CA VAL A 228 -23.33 2.62 14.24
C VAL A 228 -22.55 1.98 13.09
N ILE A 229 -21.76 2.79 12.39
CA ILE A 229 -20.91 2.32 11.29
C ILE A 229 -19.58 1.85 11.82
N HIS A 230 -19.13 0.71 11.28
CA HIS A 230 -17.86 0.09 11.63
C HIS A 230 -16.89 0.19 10.46
N SER A 231 -15.79 0.91 10.70
CA SER A 231 -14.61 0.89 9.83
C SER A 231 -13.54 -0.03 10.41
N PHE A 232 -12.46 -0.26 9.66
CA PHE A 232 -11.37 -1.14 10.08
C PHE A 232 -10.07 -0.38 10.18
N ALA A 233 -9.54 -0.29 11.40
CA ALA A 233 -8.26 0.37 11.66
C ALA A 233 -7.12 -0.17 10.79
N ASP A 234 -7.10 -1.48 10.51
CA ASP A 234 -6.08 -2.08 9.64
C ASP A 234 -6.13 -1.54 8.20
N ALA A 235 -7.34 -1.24 7.67
CA ALA A 235 -7.50 -0.65 6.34
C ALA A 235 -7.05 0.82 6.32
N VAL A 236 -7.36 1.58 7.36
CA VAL A 236 -6.90 2.97 7.57
C VAL A 236 -5.37 3.02 7.65
N ALA A 237 -4.75 2.13 8.44
CA ALA A 237 -3.31 2.05 8.60
C ALA A 237 -2.60 1.73 7.27
N ARG A 238 -3.11 0.74 6.50
CA ARG A 238 -2.57 0.42 5.18
C ARG A 238 -2.70 1.58 4.19
N ALA A 239 -3.84 2.28 4.18
CA ALA A 239 -4.01 3.49 3.38
C ALA A 239 -2.97 4.57 3.78
N GLY A 240 -2.74 4.76 5.09
CA GLY A 240 -1.69 5.64 5.60
C GLY A 240 -0.28 5.26 5.14
N SER A 241 0.09 3.99 5.22
CA SER A 241 1.40 3.50 4.73
C SER A 241 1.56 3.70 3.21
N VAL A 242 0.50 3.51 2.43
CA VAL A 242 0.52 3.76 0.99
C VAL A 242 0.72 5.25 0.70
N LEU A 243 0.04 6.15 1.42
CA LEU A 243 0.26 7.60 1.28
C LEU A 243 1.69 8.00 1.62
N GLN A 244 2.27 7.46 2.69
CA GLN A 244 3.68 7.70 3.05
C GLN A 244 4.65 7.24 1.95
N SER A 245 4.31 6.17 1.23
CA SER A 245 5.13 5.65 0.14
C SER A 245 4.93 6.38 -1.19
N LEU A 246 3.73 6.92 -1.46
CA LEU A 246 3.42 7.60 -2.72
C LEU A 246 3.84 9.06 -2.68
N LEU A 247 3.48 9.81 -1.63
CA LEU A 247 3.63 11.25 -1.59
C LEU A 247 5.11 11.69 -1.70
N PRO A 248 5.42 12.72 -2.51
CA PRO A 248 4.51 13.67 -3.16
C PRO A 248 3.93 13.21 -4.51
N LYS A 249 4.18 11.95 -4.93
CA LYS A 249 3.63 11.39 -6.18
C LYS A 249 2.15 11.08 -6.02
N GLU A 250 1.40 11.30 -7.09
CA GLU A 250 -0.01 10.91 -7.13
C GLU A 250 -0.17 9.45 -7.52
N SER A 251 0.64 8.95 -8.45
CA SER A 251 0.56 7.59 -8.98
C SER A 251 1.89 7.20 -9.65
N ARG A 252 2.01 5.97 -10.16
CA ARG A 252 3.23 5.51 -10.86
C ARG A 252 3.61 6.38 -12.06
N SER A 253 2.61 6.92 -12.75
CA SER A 253 2.78 7.76 -13.94
C SER A 253 2.71 9.25 -13.65
N LYS A 254 2.46 9.69 -12.40
CA LYS A 254 2.36 11.11 -12.05
C LYS A 254 3.21 11.43 -10.83
N GLU A 255 4.36 12.05 -11.08
CA GLU A 255 5.31 12.40 -10.02
C GLU A 255 4.81 13.48 -9.04
N VAL A 256 3.81 14.26 -9.44
CA VAL A 256 3.11 15.26 -8.62
C VAL A 256 1.75 15.57 -9.27
N ASP A 257 0.73 15.84 -8.46
CA ASP A 257 -0.61 16.26 -8.92
C ASP A 257 -1.22 17.25 -7.91
N SER A 258 -1.91 18.28 -8.40
CA SER A 258 -2.58 19.26 -7.53
C SER A 258 -3.82 18.71 -6.82
N ALA A 259 -4.37 17.57 -7.24
CA ALA A 259 -5.41 16.83 -6.53
C ALA A 259 -5.02 16.49 -5.10
N LEU A 260 -3.73 16.31 -4.84
CA LEU A 260 -3.17 16.02 -3.52
C LEU A 260 -3.51 17.10 -2.47
N LEU A 261 -3.77 18.34 -2.89
CA LEU A 261 -4.24 19.41 -2.00
C LEU A 261 -5.52 19.05 -1.25
N SER A 262 -6.39 18.24 -1.87
CA SER A 262 -7.66 17.79 -1.27
C SER A 262 -7.48 16.78 -0.13
N ILE A 263 -6.30 16.14 -0.04
CA ILE A 263 -6.02 15.12 0.99
C ILE A 263 -5.03 15.56 2.04
N ILE A 264 -4.08 16.45 1.71
CA ILE A 264 -3.15 17.01 2.70
C ILE A 264 -3.79 18.13 3.52
N SER A 265 -4.95 18.63 3.08
CA SER A 265 -5.74 19.68 3.71
C SER A 265 -7.24 19.40 3.58
N PHE A 266 -8.08 20.43 3.69
CA PHE A 266 -9.52 20.34 3.53
C PHE A 266 -9.88 19.76 2.14
N PRO A 267 -10.79 18.78 2.07
CA PRO A 267 -11.64 18.30 3.16
C PRO A 267 -11.09 17.12 3.98
N ALA A 268 -10.06 16.41 3.51
CA ALA A 268 -9.75 15.08 4.03
C ALA A 268 -8.81 15.07 5.25
N PHE A 269 -7.80 15.95 5.29
CA PHE A 269 -6.77 15.97 6.35
C PHE A 269 -6.13 14.58 6.61
N ALA A 270 -5.87 13.83 5.55
CA ALA A 270 -5.56 12.40 5.60
C ALA A 270 -4.10 12.09 6.01
N VAL A 271 -3.19 13.07 5.94
CA VAL A 271 -1.74 12.86 6.10
C VAL A 271 -1.25 13.39 7.45
N ASN A 272 -0.96 12.48 8.37
CA ASN A 272 -0.57 12.81 9.75
C ASN A 272 0.87 13.37 9.88
N ASP A 273 1.74 13.15 8.88
CA ASP A 273 3.12 13.68 8.88
C ASP A 273 3.15 15.10 8.31
N GLU A 274 3.41 16.08 9.18
CA GLU A 274 3.50 17.50 8.82
C GLU A 274 4.64 17.79 7.83
N LYS A 275 5.77 17.10 7.95
CA LYS A 275 6.91 17.30 7.03
C LYS A 275 6.56 16.78 5.65
N LEU A 276 5.89 15.63 5.57
CA LEU A 276 5.42 15.08 4.30
C LEU A 276 4.34 15.97 3.67
N THR A 277 3.41 16.49 4.48
CA THR A 277 2.39 17.47 4.06
C THR A 277 3.05 18.71 3.46
N GLN A 278 4.02 19.30 4.16
CA GLN A 278 4.74 20.48 3.68
C GLN A 278 5.53 20.19 2.40
N LYS A 279 6.31 19.10 2.36
CA LYS A 279 7.05 18.68 1.17
C LYS A 279 6.12 18.50 -0.03
N THR A 280 4.96 17.87 0.17
CA THR A 280 3.98 17.65 -0.91
C THR A 280 3.43 18.97 -1.42
N ARG A 281 3.06 19.89 -0.53
CA ARG A 281 2.61 21.23 -0.91
C ARG A 281 3.68 22.00 -1.70
N ASP A 282 4.93 21.96 -1.25
CA ASP A 282 6.04 22.66 -1.89
C ASP A 282 6.35 22.10 -3.28
N GLU A 283 6.30 20.79 -3.47
CA GLU A 283 6.46 20.14 -4.78
C GLU A 283 5.31 20.53 -5.73
N ILE A 284 4.07 20.58 -5.25
CA ILE A 284 2.92 21.05 -6.05
C ILE A 284 3.12 22.51 -6.46
N LEU A 285 3.42 23.40 -5.51
CA LEU A 285 3.56 24.83 -5.80
C LEU A 285 4.75 25.12 -6.71
N SER A 286 5.88 24.44 -6.52
CA SER A 286 7.10 24.66 -7.32
C SER A 286 7.00 24.15 -8.75
N LYS A 287 6.29 23.03 -8.98
CA LYS A 287 6.21 22.40 -10.31
C LYS A 287 4.92 22.72 -11.07
N LEU A 288 3.80 22.87 -10.36
CA LEU A 288 2.47 23.02 -10.94
C LEU A 288 1.89 24.42 -10.75
N GLY A 289 2.43 25.23 -9.82
CA GLY A 289 1.97 26.59 -9.58
C GLY A 289 2.20 27.51 -10.77
N GLY A 290 1.22 28.36 -11.07
CA GLY A 290 1.25 29.39 -12.11
C GLY A 290 0.55 30.67 -11.65
N GLU A 291 0.39 31.63 -12.57
CA GLU A 291 -0.23 32.93 -12.26
C GLU A 291 -1.75 32.85 -12.11
N TYR A 292 -2.39 31.90 -12.81
CA TYR A 292 -3.84 31.72 -12.90
C TYR A 292 -4.35 30.52 -12.09
N GLY A 293 -3.48 29.80 -11.39
CA GLY A 293 -3.85 28.63 -10.61
C GLY A 293 -2.71 27.62 -10.51
N CYS A 294 -3.06 26.33 -10.44
CA CYS A 294 -2.10 25.25 -10.64
C CYS A 294 -2.49 24.39 -11.85
N LYS A 295 -1.50 23.80 -12.51
CA LYS A 295 -1.73 22.70 -13.46
C LYS A 295 -2.23 21.47 -12.70
N ARG A 296 -2.98 20.58 -13.36
CA ARG A 296 -3.43 19.34 -12.70
C ARG A 296 -2.23 18.42 -12.39
N PHE A 297 -1.44 18.11 -13.41
CA PHE A 297 -0.16 17.40 -13.32
C PHE A 297 0.74 17.81 -14.50
N LEU A 298 2.02 17.41 -14.48
CA LEU A 298 2.98 17.76 -15.54
C LEU A 298 2.63 17.10 -16.88
N LEU A 299 2.84 17.80 -18.00
CA LEU A 299 2.54 17.33 -19.35
C LEU A 299 1.06 17.01 -19.59
N ASP A 300 0.17 17.64 -18.83
CA ASP A 300 -1.26 17.49 -19.02
C ASP A 300 -1.76 18.34 -20.19
N GLY A 301 -2.18 17.67 -21.27
CA GLY A 301 -2.74 18.31 -22.45
C GLY A 301 -4.18 18.79 -22.33
N HIS A 302 -4.88 18.53 -21.24
CA HIS A 302 -6.34 18.72 -21.21
C HIS A 302 -6.79 20.16 -21.39
N GLN A 303 -7.68 20.33 -22.38
CA GLN A 303 -8.16 21.62 -22.88
C GLN A 303 -7.03 22.59 -23.25
N SER A 304 -5.84 22.06 -23.57
CA SER A 304 -4.82 22.83 -24.27
C SER A 304 -5.18 22.91 -25.76
N VAL A 305 -4.73 23.96 -26.42
CA VAL A 305 -5.03 24.18 -27.85
C VAL A 305 -4.41 23.10 -28.76
N LEU A 306 -3.39 22.37 -28.28
CA LEU A 306 -2.74 21.29 -29.02
C LEU A 306 -3.39 19.92 -28.80
N GLU A 307 -4.34 19.78 -27.86
CA GLU A 307 -5.01 18.51 -27.59
C GLU A 307 -5.84 18.07 -28.80
N ASP A 308 -5.62 16.83 -29.25
CA ASP A 308 -6.49 16.21 -30.24
C ASP A 308 -7.83 15.78 -29.61
N GLN A 309 -8.84 16.64 -29.77
CA GLN A 309 -10.18 16.41 -29.23
C GLN A 309 -10.93 15.23 -29.86
N SER A 310 -10.40 14.59 -30.91
CA SER A 310 -11.04 13.42 -31.53
C SER A 310 -10.74 12.10 -30.81
N ARG A 311 -9.79 12.10 -29.87
CA ARG A 311 -9.34 10.91 -29.14
C ARG A 311 -9.36 11.14 -27.64
N ILE A 312 -9.53 10.04 -26.89
CA ILE A 312 -9.55 10.06 -25.42
C ILE A 312 -8.14 9.86 -24.85
N TYR A 313 -7.28 9.11 -25.55
CA TYR A 313 -5.90 8.79 -25.15
C TYR A 313 -4.88 9.64 -25.91
N TYR A 314 -3.74 9.91 -25.26
CA TYR A 314 -2.61 10.59 -25.88
C TYR A 314 -1.66 9.62 -26.60
N GLU A 315 -0.96 10.10 -27.62
CA GLU A 315 0.20 9.36 -28.12
C GLU A 315 1.42 9.58 -27.24
N TYR A 316 2.32 8.58 -27.13
CA TYR A 316 3.52 8.69 -26.30
C TYR A 316 4.38 9.91 -26.64
N ASN A 317 4.47 10.28 -27.92
CA ASN A 317 5.26 11.43 -28.37
C ASN A 317 4.50 12.78 -28.29
N GLU A 318 3.23 12.75 -27.91
CA GLU A 318 2.38 13.94 -27.83
C GLU A 318 2.55 14.68 -26.49
N LEU A 319 2.81 13.97 -25.39
CA LEU A 319 2.83 14.53 -24.04
C LEU A 319 3.81 15.70 -23.88
N ILE A 320 5.03 15.55 -24.40
CA ILE A 320 6.04 16.63 -24.35
C ILE A 320 5.59 17.91 -25.07
N ASN A 321 4.65 17.81 -26.01
CA ASN A 321 4.12 19.00 -26.68
C ASN A 321 3.29 19.88 -25.75
N PHE A 322 2.82 19.35 -24.61
CA PHE A 322 2.08 20.11 -23.62
C PHE A 322 2.97 20.79 -22.59
N GLU A 323 4.27 20.45 -22.56
CA GLU A 323 5.21 21.06 -21.63
C GLU A 323 5.16 22.60 -21.72
N HIS A 324 5.02 23.24 -20.56
CA HIS A 324 4.90 24.68 -20.35
C HIS A 324 3.58 25.33 -20.80
N ILE A 325 2.76 24.67 -21.62
CA ILE A 325 1.47 25.21 -22.09
C ILE A 325 0.26 24.58 -21.40
N GLU A 326 0.48 23.68 -20.42
CA GLU A 326 -0.61 23.02 -19.69
C GLU A 326 -1.55 24.05 -19.07
N SER A 327 -2.85 23.77 -19.07
CA SER A 327 -3.88 24.67 -18.54
C SER A 327 -3.74 24.86 -17.02
N GLU A 328 -3.98 26.09 -16.56
CA GLU A 328 -3.92 26.45 -15.14
C GLU A 328 -5.33 26.58 -14.56
N TRP A 329 -5.57 25.97 -13.40
CA TRP A 329 -6.89 25.85 -12.78
C TRP A 329 -6.97 26.69 -11.51
N PRO A 330 -7.84 27.73 -11.46
CA PRO A 330 -8.07 28.54 -10.26
C PRO A 330 -8.57 27.71 -9.06
N LEU A 331 -9.19 26.55 -9.33
CA LEU A 331 -9.66 25.59 -8.32
C LEU A 331 -8.61 25.33 -7.23
N PHE A 332 -7.33 25.17 -7.59
CA PHE A 332 -6.29 24.81 -6.61
C PHE A 332 -5.94 25.95 -5.66
N PHE A 333 -6.11 27.20 -6.07
CA PHE A 333 -6.03 28.34 -5.15
C PHE A 333 -7.17 28.33 -4.13
N THR A 334 -8.33 27.75 -4.43
CA THR A 334 -9.41 27.63 -3.43
C THR A 334 -9.05 26.64 -2.32
N TYR A 335 -8.39 25.52 -2.66
CA TYR A 335 -7.85 24.60 -1.66
C TYR A 335 -6.81 25.29 -0.79
N LEU A 336 -5.85 25.98 -1.40
CA LEU A 336 -4.80 26.71 -0.66
C LEU A 336 -5.37 27.82 0.21
N TYR A 337 -6.41 28.53 -0.25
CA TYR A 337 -7.09 29.55 0.54
C TYR A 337 -7.72 28.94 1.82
N ILE A 338 -8.49 27.86 1.68
CA ILE A 338 -9.11 27.18 2.83
C ILE A 338 -8.04 26.57 3.74
N ASP A 339 -6.99 25.95 3.18
CA ASP A 339 -5.85 25.39 3.91
C ASP A 339 -5.20 26.44 4.83
N ARG A 340 -4.93 27.64 4.29
CA ARG A 340 -4.36 28.75 5.09
C ARG A 340 -5.32 29.24 6.17
N LEU A 341 -6.64 29.26 5.93
CA LEU A 341 -7.64 29.60 6.94
C LEU A 341 -7.69 28.57 8.08
N PHE A 342 -7.59 27.27 7.78
CA PHE A 342 -7.49 26.21 8.79
C PHE A 342 -6.19 26.33 9.63
N ALA A 343 -5.08 26.67 8.97
CA ALA A 343 -3.79 26.95 9.62
C ALA A 343 -3.76 28.29 10.39
N ARG A 344 -4.80 29.13 10.27
CA ARG A 344 -4.85 30.51 10.81
C ARG A 344 -3.74 31.42 10.28
N ASP A 345 -3.28 31.16 9.06
CA ASP A 345 -2.33 32.00 8.31
C ASP A 345 -3.12 33.00 7.45
N TRP A 346 -3.51 34.11 8.07
CA TRP A 346 -4.33 35.15 7.44
C TRP A 346 -3.63 35.88 6.30
N GLU A 347 -2.31 36.01 6.35
CA GLU A 347 -1.53 36.70 5.31
C GLU A 347 -1.57 35.90 4.00
N SER A 348 -1.23 34.62 4.06
CA SER A 348 -1.29 33.73 2.91
C SER A 348 -2.74 33.49 2.46
N ALA A 349 -3.70 33.42 3.37
CA ALA A 349 -5.12 33.31 3.02
C ALA A 349 -5.58 34.52 2.19
N ASN A 350 -5.23 35.74 2.62
CA ASN A 350 -5.54 36.96 1.90
C ASN A 350 -4.83 37.04 0.53
N PHE A 351 -3.60 36.53 0.43
CA PHE A 351 -2.90 36.40 -0.85
C PHE A 351 -3.68 35.54 -1.86
N TYR A 352 -4.10 34.33 -1.47
CA TYR A 352 -4.86 33.44 -2.36
C TYR A 352 -6.26 33.99 -2.65
N ARG A 353 -6.92 34.62 -1.68
CA ARG A 353 -8.18 35.32 -1.90
C ARG A 353 -8.05 36.39 -2.98
N HIS A 354 -7.04 37.24 -2.89
CA HIS A 354 -6.81 38.30 -3.87
C HIS A 354 -6.50 37.77 -5.26
N LYS A 355 -5.69 36.70 -5.35
CA LYS A 355 -5.44 35.97 -6.61
C LYS A 355 -6.75 35.47 -7.21
N LEU A 356 -7.59 34.79 -6.43
CA LEU A 356 -8.90 34.29 -6.88
C LEU A 356 -9.82 35.42 -7.36
N GLU A 357 -9.95 36.50 -6.60
CA GLU A 357 -10.81 37.64 -6.95
C GLU A 357 -10.35 38.33 -8.25
N THR A 358 -9.04 38.35 -8.52
CA THR A 358 -8.47 38.90 -9.78
C THR A 358 -8.73 38.00 -10.99
N LEU A 359 -8.94 36.70 -10.76
CA LEU A 359 -9.23 35.70 -11.80
C LEU A 359 -10.73 35.53 -12.05
N MET A 360 -11.60 36.26 -11.35
CA MET A 360 -13.04 36.16 -11.59
C MET A 360 -13.44 36.94 -12.85
N ILE A 361 -14.42 36.40 -13.57
CA ILE A 361 -15.03 37.02 -14.73
C ILE A 361 -16.46 37.44 -14.36
N GLU A 362 -16.79 38.69 -14.66
CA GLU A 362 -18.15 39.19 -14.46
C GLU A 362 -19.08 38.66 -15.56
N LYS A 363 -20.20 38.05 -15.16
CA LYS A 363 -21.27 37.62 -16.06
C LYS A 363 -22.62 37.77 -15.35
N ASP A 364 -23.57 38.42 -16.02
CA ASP A 364 -24.92 38.69 -15.49
C ASP A 364 -24.91 39.38 -14.11
N GLY A 365 -23.89 40.20 -13.84
CA GLY A 365 -23.69 40.91 -12.57
C GLY A 365 -23.09 40.06 -11.44
N GLU A 366 -22.71 38.82 -11.71
CA GLU A 366 -22.04 37.92 -10.77
C GLU A 366 -20.56 37.74 -11.11
N MET A 367 -19.72 37.66 -10.09
CA MET A 367 -18.28 37.39 -10.23
C MET A 367 -18.03 35.88 -10.14
N LEU A 368 -17.51 35.30 -11.22
CA LEU A 368 -17.49 33.86 -11.44
C LEU A 368 -16.07 33.35 -11.71
N LEU A 369 -15.68 32.25 -11.07
CA LEU A 369 -14.42 31.56 -11.36
C LEU A 369 -14.58 30.61 -12.57
N PRO A 370 -13.76 30.74 -13.62
CA PRO A 370 -13.74 29.78 -14.72
C PRO A 370 -13.14 28.44 -14.28
N GLU A 371 -13.36 27.40 -15.08
CA GLU A 371 -12.73 26.08 -14.87
C GLU A 371 -11.20 26.16 -14.99
N LEU A 372 -10.71 26.77 -16.07
CA LEU A 372 -9.28 26.87 -16.35
C LEU A 372 -8.90 28.05 -17.25
N TYR A 373 -7.60 28.31 -17.29
CA TYR A 373 -6.92 29.28 -18.16
C TYR A 373 -5.91 28.60 -19.08
N TYR A 374 -6.08 28.76 -20.39
CA TYR A 374 -5.27 28.13 -21.44
C TYR A 374 -4.44 29.16 -22.23
N VAL A 375 -3.38 28.68 -22.89
CA VAL A 375 -2.52 29.49 -23.76
C VAL A 375 -3.15 29.59 -25.17
N PRO A 376 -3.41 30.81 -25.70
CA PRO A 376 -3.95 30.98 -27.06
C PRO A 376 -3.03 30.43 -28.15
N LYS A 377 -3.62 30.00 -29.28
CA LYS A 377 -2.90 29.33 -30.38
C LYS A 377 -1.71 30.13 -30.89
N GLU A 378 -1.90 31.41 -31.07
CA GLU A 378 -0.93 32.39 -31.55
C GLU A 378 0.24 32.62 -30.59
N SER A 379 0.06 32.29 -29.30
CA SER A 379 1.02 32.53 -28.22
C SER A 379 1.82 31.30 -27.84
N ILE A 380 1.48 30.10 -28.35
CA ILE A 380 2.11 28.82 -27.97
C ILE A 380 3.63 28.85 -28.15
N LEU A 381 4.13 29.31 -29.30
CA LEU A 381 5.57 29.29 -29.58
C LEU A 381 6.35 30.20 -28.62
N ALA A 382 5.83 31.40 -28.35
CA ALA A 382 6.44 32.35 -27.43
C ALA A 382 6.39 31.85 -25.97
N GLU A 383 5.31 31.19 -25.57
CA GLU A 383 5.19 30.58 -24.24
C GLU A 383 6.18 29.43 -24.06
N LYS A 384 6.37 28.58 -25.08
CA LYS A 384 7.37 27.50 -25.03
C LYS A 384 8.81 28.02 -24.98
N GLU A 385 9.11 29.11 -25.69
CA GLU A 385 10.45 29.73 -25.66
C GLU A 385 10.74 30.38 -24.30
N LYS A 386 9.73 31.01 -23.69
CA LYS A 386 9.83 31.64 -22.37
C LYS A 386 8.58 31.33 -21.53
N PRO A 387 8.58 30.24 -20.74
CA PRO A 387 7.44 29.85 -19.92
C PRO A 387 6.97 30.95 -18.98
N GLY A 388 5.65 31.13 -18.85
CA GLY A 388 5.01 32.18 -18.07
C GLY A 388 5.04 33.57 -18.69
N SER A 389 5.39 33.70 -19.98
CA SER A 389 5.50 35.01 -20.65
C SER A 389 4.19 35.49 -21.27
N GLN A 390 3.27 34.57 -21.60
CA GLN A 390 2.06 34.88 -22.34
C GLN A 390 0.85 35.00 -21.42
N LYS A 391 -0.10 35.85 -21.82
CA LYS A 391 -1.39 35.96 -21.14
C LYS A 391 -2.26 34.75 -21.50
N ARG A 392 -2.84 34.11 -20.49
CA ARG A 392 -3.80 33.00 -20.67
C ARG A 392 -5.24 33.52 -20.75
N LEU A 393 -6.10 32.78 -21.44
CA LEU A 393 -7.53 33.09 -21.57
C LEU A 393 -8.35 32.06 -20.80
N ALA A 394 -9.45 32.51 -20.18
CA ALA A 394 -10.38 31.62 -19.52
C ALA A 394 -11.16 30.80 -20.56
N ASN A 395 -11.51 29.56 -20.22
CA ASN A 395 -12.38 28.73 -21.05
C ASN A 395 -13.86 29.14 -20.93
N ASP A 396 -14.71 28.50 -21.75
CA ASP A 396 -16.14 28.81 -21.82
C ASP A 396 -16.95 28.31 -20.60
N ASN A 397 -16.37 27.40 -19.79
CA ASN A 397 -17.05 26.82 -18.63
C ASN A 397 -17.00 27.79 -17.44
N LEU A 398 -17.98 28.70 -17.42
CA LEU A 398 -18.09 29.80 -16.45
C LEU A 398 -19.47 29.83 -15.76
N PRO A 399 -19.56 29.58 -14.43
CA PRO A 399 -18.47 29.19 -13.53
C PRO A 399 -18.21 27.67 -13.55
N LEU A 400 -17.02 27.26 -13.10
CA LEU A 400 -16.86 25.95 -12.49
C LEU A 400 -17.49 25.98 -11.08
N VAL A 401 -18.65 25.33 -10.91
CA VAL A 401 -19.42 25.38 -9.66
C VAL A 401 -18.63 24.83 -8.46
N TRP A 402 -17.77 23.83 -8.69
CA TRP A 402 -16.85 23.31 -7.69
C TRP A 402 -15.93 24.41 -7.12
N ALA A 403 -15.19 25.11 -7.99
CA ALA A 403 -14.29 26.19 -7.57
C ALA A 403 -15.06 27.34 -6.92
N GLN A 404 -16.21 27.73 -7.50
CA GLN A 404 -17.06 28.78 -6.92
C GLN A 404 -17.54 28.41 -5.51
N SER A 405 -17.96 27.16 -5.30
CA SER A 405 -18.40 26.67 -3.99
C SER A 405 -17.29 26.77 -2.95
N LEU A 406 -16.09 26.27 -3.26
CA LEU A 406 -14.97 26.31 -2.31
C LEU A 406 -14.50 27.75 -2.01
N TYR A 407 -14.47 28.65 -3.00
CA TYR A 407 -14.21 30.06 -2.74
C TYR A 407 -15.22 30.66 -1.75
N LEU A 408 -16.51 30.38 -1.91
CA LEU A 408 -17.56 30.88 -1.01
C LEU A 408 -17.45 30.29 0.41
N VAL A 409 -17.05 29.02 0.53
CA VAL A 409 -16.71 28.41 1.83
C VAL A 409 -15.56 29.17 2.49
N GLY A 410 -14.46 29.40 1.77
CA GLY A 410 -13.33 30.18 2.26
C GLY A 410 -13.73 31.60 2.67
N LYS A 411 -14.57 32.27 1.87
CA LYS A 411 -15.09 33.60 2.17
C LYS A 411 -15.91 33.63 3.45
N MET A 412 -16.75 32.63 3.70
CA MET A 412 -17.56 32.56 4.93
C MET A 412 -16.71 32.27 6.18
N LEU A 413 -15.61 31.53 6.05
CA LEU A 413 -14.61 31.36 7.10
C LEU A 413 -13.85 32.66 7.38
N ASP A 414 -13.41 33.35 6.34
CA ASP A 414 -12.64 34.60 6.41
C ASP A 414 -13.49 35.77 6.94
N ASP A 415 -14.78 35.83 6.60
CA ASP A 415 -15.76 36.75 7.19
C ASP A 415 -16.21 36.34 8.61
N GLU A 416 -15.65 35.26 9.17
CA GLU A 416 -15.98 34.66 10.48
C GLU A 416 -17.47 34.32 10.67
N LEU A 417 -18.20 34.10 9.57
CA LEU A 417 -19.61 33.70 9.60
C LEU A 417 -19.79 32.25 10.05
N ILE A 418 -18.75 31.44 9.81
CA ILE A 418 -18.57 30.08 10.32
C ILE A 418 -17.15 29.92 10.85
N ARG A 419 -16.93 28.90 11.67
CA ARG A 419 -15.61 28.48 12.15
C ARG A 419 -15.18 27.19 11.45
N THR A 420 -13.89 26.91 11.47
CA THR A 420 -13.33 25.64 10.98
C THR A 420 -13.99 24.43 11.67
N ASP A 421 -14.26 24.52 12.97
CA ASP A 421 -14.97 23.49 13.75
C ASP A 421 -16.42 23.26 13.30
N ASP A 422 -17.05 24.24 12.63
CA ASP A 422 -18.41 24.07 12.10
C ASP A 422 -18.38 23.18 10.84
N LEU A 423 -17.29 23.20 10.06
CA LEU A 423 -17.10 22.37 8.86
C LEU A 423 -16.44 21.01 9.16
N ASP A 424 -15.62 20.94 10.21
CA ASP A 424 -14.97 19.71 10.69
C ASP A 424 -15.40 19.37 12.13
N PRO A 425 -16.71 19.09 12.38
CA PRO A 425 -17.20 18.71 13.70
C PRO A 425 -16.65 17.36 14.20
N LEU A 426 -16.10 16.52 13.31
CA LEU A 426 -15.39 15.29 13.67
C LEU A 426 -13.94 15.54 14.12
N GLY A 427 -13.37 16.71 13.79
CA GLY A 427 -12.05 17.13 14.22
C GLY A 427 -10.90 16.40 13.53
N LEU A 428 -11.07 16.01 12.26
CA LEU A 428 -10.04 15.35 11.45
C LEU A 428 -8.76 16.19 11.36
N HIS A 429 -8.89 17.51 11.15
CA HIS A 429 -7.74 18.42 11.13
C HIS A 429 -6.98 18.41 12.47
N ARG A 430 -7.69 18.28 13.60
CA ARG A 430 -7.05 18.20 14.92
C ARG A 430 -6.36 16.86 15.15
N ILE A 431 -6.92 15.78 14.60
CA ILE A 431 -6.35 14.43 14.71
C ILE A 431 -5.05 14.35 13.91
N GLN A 432 -5.00 14.98 12.73
CA GLN A 432 -3.80 15.05 11.88
C GLN A 432 -2.55 15.52 12.66
N HIS A 433 -2.69 16.49 13.55
CA HIS A 433 -1.58 17.09 14.29
C HIS A 433 -1.37 16.53 15.72
N ARG A 434 -2.05 15.43 16.11
CA ARG A 434 -1.88 14.85 17.45
C ARG A 434 -0.75 13.81 17.46
N PRO A 435 0.35 14.04 18.20
CA PRO A 435 1.30 12.97 18.48
C PRO A 435 0.65 11.95 19.41
N ASN A 436 0.36 10.75 18.90
CA ASN A 436 -0.28 9.71 19.70
C ASN A 436 0.76 8.98 20.56
N VAL A 437 0.72 9.22 21.87
CA VAL A 437 1.38 8.34 22.84
C VAL A 437 0.48 7.14 23.09
N VAL A 438 0.68 6.07 22.33
CA VAL A 438 -0.12 4.85 22.42
C VAL A 438 0.18 4.10 23.71
N THR A 439 -0.85 3.63 24.39
CA THR A 439 -0.75 2.76 25.58
C THR A 439 -1.42 1.44 25.28
N THR A 440 -0.71 0.34 25.50
CA THR A 440 -1.21 -1.02 25.23
C THR A 440 -1.49 -1.74 26.54
N SER A 441 -2.74 -2.13 26.76
CA SER A 441 -3.16 -2.98 27.86
C SER A 441 -2.93 -4.43 27.46
N MET A 442 -1.96 -5.09 28.10
CA MET A 442 -1.59 -6.47 27.78
C MET A 442 -2.31 -7.43 28.72
N VAL A 443 -2.97 -8.43 28.14
CA VAL A 443 -3.67 -9.50 28.84
C VAL A 443 -3.05 -10.82 28.43
N ILE A 444 -2.50 -11.57 29.40
CA ILE A 444 -1.99 -12.93 29.17
C ILE A 444 -3.02 -13.93 29.70
N LEU A 445 -3.49 -14.79 28.82
CA LEU A 445 -4.36 -15.91 29.13
C LEU A 445 -3.55 -17.20 29.14
N ALA A 446 -3.79 -18.06 30.12
CA ALA A 446 -3.28 -19.42 30.15
C ALA A 446 -4.38 -20.38 29.73
N GLN A 447 -4.05 -21.37 28.89
CA GLN A 447 -5.01 -22.39 28.45
C GLN A 447 -5.59 -23.17 29.64
N ASN A 448 -4.77 -23.47 30.65
CA ASN A 448 -5.18 -24.20 31.85
C ASN A 448 -4.28 -23.86 33.06
N ASN A 449 -4.58 -24.47 34.21
CA ASN A 449 -3.85 -24.24 35.46
C ASN A 449 -2.38 -24.67 35.41
N ALA A 450 -2.02 -25.71 34.64
CA ALA A 450 -0.62 -26.15 34.53
C ALA A 450 0.24 -25.11 33.81
N VAL A 451 -0.26 -24.56 32.69
CA VAL A 451 0.41 -23.46 31.98
C VAL A 451 0.45 -22.20 32.86
N LYS A 452 -0.64 -21.89 33.58
CA LYS A 452 -0.69 -20.76 34.51
C LYS A 452 0.40 -20.87 35.59
N GLU A 453 0.59 -22.03 36.18
CA GLU A 453 1.64 -22.24 37.19
C GLU A 453 3.04 -21.98 36.64
N LYS A 454 3.33 -22.39 35.39
CA LYS A 454 4.61 -22.10 34.73
C LYS A 454 4.81 -20.59 34.54
N LEU A 455 3.82 -19.89 34.02
CA LEU A 455 3.85 -18.43 33.83
C LEU A 455 4.04 -17.67 35.15
N LEU A 456 3.32 -18.07 36.21
CA LEU A 456 3.45 -17.46 37.53
C LEU A 456 4.84 -17.69 38.14
N LYS A 457 5.43 -18.88 37.97
CA LYS A 457 6.82 -19.17 38.39
C LYS A 457 7.82 -18.29 37.66
N ALA A 458 7.58 -17.99 36.39
CA ALA A 458 8.37 -17.04 35.61
C ALA A 458 8.07 -15.55 35.93
N GLY A 459 7.15 -15.26 36.85
CA GLY A 459 6.79 -13.91 37.28
C GLY A 459 5.82 -13.17 36.34
N CYS A 460 5.17 -13.87 35.42
CA CYS A 460 4.17 -13.28 34.51
C CYS A 460 2.78 -13.21 35.17
N LEU A 461 2.13 -12.05 35.07
CA LEU A 461 0.72 -11.89 35.42
C LEU A 461 -0.16 -12.50 34.31
N CYS A 462 -1.03 -13.43 34.69
CA CYS A 462 -1.93 -14.12 33.76
C CYS A 462 -3.23 -14.58 34.45
N GLN A 463 -4.25 -14.91 33.64
CA GLN A 463 -5.52 -15.52 34.06
C GLN A 463 -5.83 -16.74 33.19
N THR A 464 -6.54 -17.74 33.70
CA THR A 464 -7.10 -18.78 32.81
C THR A 464 -8.32 -18.27 32.06
N ILE A 465 -8.70 -18.97 30.99
CA ILE A 465 -9.94 -18.68 30.25
C ILE A 465 -11.18 -18.84 31.14
N ASP A 466 -11.17 -19.78 32.08
CA ASP A 466 -12.27 -19.94 33.05
C ASP A 466 -12.33 -18.78 34.06
N GLU A 467 -11.19 -18.19 34.43
CA GLU A 467 -11.10 -17.10 35.41
C GLU A 467 -11.55 -15.74 34.88
N ILE A 468 -11.65 -15.57 33.56
CA ILE A 468 -12.10 -14.31 32.97
C ILE A 468 -13.62 -14.20 32.90
N ALA A 469 -14.38 -15.25 33.23
CA ALA A 469 -15.85 -15.20 33.22
C ALA A 469 -16.40 -13.98 34.02
N PRO A 470 -17.42 -13.27 33.53
CA PRO A 470 -18.26 -13.58 32.37
C PRO A 470 -17.68 -13.15 31.00
N PHE A 471 -16.46 -12.61 30.96
CA PHE A 471 -15.79 -12.30 29.70
C PHE A 471 -15.39 -13.59 28.98
N LYS A 472 -15.44 -13.57 27.64
CA LYS A 472 -15.00 -14.68 26.80
C LYS A 472 -13.83 -14.23 25.91
N ALA A 473 -12.97 -15.16 25.50
CA ALA A 473 -11.98 -14.92 24.46
C ALA A 473 -12.53 -15.41 23.11
N ILE A 474 -12.27 -14.69 22.03
CA ILE A 474 -12.60 -15.10 20.64
C ILE A 474 -11.35 -15.02 19.77
N SER A 475 -11.29 -15.87 18.74
CA SER A 475 -10.22 -15.81 17.74
C SER A 475 -10.48 -14.72 16.69
N ALA A 476 -9.43 -14.33 15.96
CA ALA A 476 -9.57 -13.44 14.82
C ALA A 476 -10.51 -14.01 13.73
N VAL A 477 -10.55 -15.34 13.57
CA VAL A 477 -11.43 -16.04 12.62
C VAL A 477 -12.90 -15.87 13.01
N GLN A 478 -13.22 -16.09 14.29
CA GLN A 478 -14.57 -15.87 14.81
C GLN A 478 -14.99 -14.40 14.72
N LEU A 479 -14.06 -13.47 14.94
CA LEU A 479 -14.31 -12.05 14.76
C LEU A 479 -14.61 -11.72 13.29
N VAL A 480 -13.87 -12.30 12.33
CA VAL A 480 -14.16 -12.15 10.90
C VAL A 480 -15.58 -12.63 10.58
N GLU A 481 -15.98 -13.81 11.06
CA GLU A 481 -17.33 -14.36 10.85
C GLU A 481 -18.41 -13.45 11.46
N THR A 482 -18.18 -12.95 12.68
CA THR A 482 -19.05 -11.98 13.34
C THR A 482 -19.29 -10.74 12.47
N TYR A 483 -18.22 -10.17 11.91
CA TYR A 483 -18.31 -8.99 11.04
C TYR A 483 -19.01 -9.26 9.70
N ARG A 484 -19.11 -10.50 9.22
CA ARG A 484 -19.80 -10.80 7.95
C ARG A 484 -21.26 -10.41 7.97
N HIS A 485 -21.90 -10.49 9.13
CA HIS A 485 -23.30 -10.12 9.28
C HIS A 485 -23.55 -8.61 9.28
N LEU A 486 -22.52 -7.78 9.49
CA LEU A 486 -22.66 -6.34 9.45
C LEU A 486 -22.87 -5.85 8.00
N GLY A 487 -23.88 -5.00 7.81
CA GLY A 487 -24.29 -4.51 6.50
C GLY A 487 -25.10 -5.50 5.66
N ALA A 488 -25.42 -6.70 6.16
CA ALA A 488 -26.25 -7.64 5.41
C ALA A 488 -27.68 -7.07 5.22
N SER A 489 -28.15 -7.01 3.97
CA SER A 489 -29.51 -6.58 3.62
C SER A 489 -30.07 -7.49 2.51
N PRO A 490 -30.95 -8.45 2.85
CA PRO A 490 -31.63 -9.26 1.86
C PRO A 490 -32.45 -8.43 0.86
N ALA A 491 -33.01 -7.29 1.30
CA ALA A 491 -33.81 -6.40 0.47
C ALA A 491 -33.00 -5.73 -0.65
N LEU A 492 -31.71 -5.44 -0.38
CA LEU A 492 -30.79 -4.85 -1.36
C LEU A 492 -29.87 -5.87 -2.04
N GLY A 493 -29.98 -7.16 -1.69
CA GLY A 493 -29.10 -8.23 -2.18
C GLY A 493 -27.67 -8.14 -1.63
N LEU A 494 -27.47 -7.53 -0.47
CA LEU A 494 -26.15 -7.31 0.14
C LEU A 494 -25.83 -8.38 1.17
N SER A 495 -24.70 -9.07 1.00
CA SER A 495 -24.25 -10.15 1.91
C SER A 495 -23.56 -9.66 3.19
N GLY A 496 -23.24 -8.37 3.28
CA GLY A 496 -22.42 -7.79 4.36
C GLY A 496 -20.91 -7.84 4.08
N ARG A 497 -20.08 -7.98 5.12
CA ARG A 497 -18.62 -7.94 4.95
C ARG A 497 -18.10 -9.22 4.28
N PRO A 498 -17.24 -9.14 3.25
CA PRO A 498 -16.58 -10.32 2.68
C PRO A 498 -15.64 -11.00 3.69
N ASN A 499 -15.37 -12.30 3.49
CA ASN A 499 -14.42 -13.06 4.30
C ASN A 499 -12.98 -12.54 4.08
N ARG A 500 -12.56 -11.59 4.90
CA ARG A 500 -11.24 -10.92 4.83
C ARG A 500 -10.60 -10.93 6.21
N ALA A 501 -9.30 -11.19 6.28
CA ALA A 501 -8.56 -11.16 7.55
C ALA A 501 -8.69 -9.81 8.28
N LEU A 502 -8.57 -9.89 9.62
CA LEU A 502 -8.47 -8.77 10.54
C LEU A 502 -7.14 -8.93 11.29
N ASN A 503 -6.38 -7.84 11.42
CA ASN A 503 -5.00 -7.92 11.88
C ASN A 503 -4.84 -7.22 13.24
N SER A 504 -3.63 -6.74 13.53
CA SER A 504 -3.19 -6.15 14.79
C SER A 504 -4.18 -5.14 15.37
N LEU A 505 -4.66 -4.19 14.58
CA LEU A 505 -5.43 -3.06 15.12
C LEU A 505 -6.89 -3.43 15.39
N ALA A 506 -7.49 -4.29 14.56
CA ALA A 506 -8.84 -4.78 14.79
C ALA A 506 -8.89 -5.76 15.96
N THR A 507 -7.92 -6.68 16.05
CA THR A 507 -7.84 -7.66 17.15
C THR A 507 -7.42 -7.04 18.48
N SER A 508 -6.81 -5.86 18.48
CA SER A 508 -6.42 -5.14 19.70
C SER A 508 -7.56 -4.32 20.33
N GLN A 509 -8.82 -4.71 20.13
CA GLN A 509 -10.01 -4.04 20.66
C GLN A 509 -10.86 -5.00 21.50
N PRO A 510 -11.49 -4.53 22.59
CA PRO A 510 -12.53 -5.28 23.27
C PRO A 510 -13.88 -5.13 22.56
N PHE A 511 -14.71 -6.19 22.59
CA PHE A 511 -15.97 -6.25 21.88
C PHE A 511 -17.16 -6.54 22.80
N SER A 512 -18.27 -5.87 22.57
CA SER A 512 -19.59 -6.14 23.15
C SER A 512 -20.48 -6.63 22.02
N ILE A 513 -20.69 -7.94 21.91
CA ILE A 513 -21.45 -8.56 20.81
C ILE A 513 -22.74 -9.11 21.41
N ASN A 514 -23.90 -8.58 21.00
CA ASN A 514 -25.21 -8.94 21.55
C ASN A 514 -25.22 -8.96 23.10
N ASP A 515 -24.73 -7.87 23.70
CA ASP A 515 -24.59 -7.66 25.16
C ASP A 515 -23.61 -8.58 25.92
N GLU A 516 -22.92 -9.49 25.23
CA GLU A 516 -21.84 -10.29 25.81
C GLU A 516 -20.47 -9.65 25.57
N SER A 517 -19.57 -9.78 26.56
CA SER A 517 -18.26 -9.11 26.54
C SER A 517 -17.13 -10.06 26.13
N TYR A 518 -16.37 -9.63 25.13
CA TYR A 518 -15.32 -10.43 24.48
C TYR A 518 -13.99 -9.69 24.44
N LEU A 519 -12.91 -10.45 24.62
CA LEU A 519 -11.56 -10.07 24.22
C LEU A 519 -11.17 -10.86 22.97
N CYS A 520 -10.57 -10.19 21.99
CA CYS A 520 -10.03 -10.88 20.82
C CYS A 520 -8.58 -11.29 21.09
N LEU A 521 -8.25 -12.55 20.83
CA LEU A 521 -6.87 -13.00 20.76
C LEU A 521 -6.15 -12.31 19.61
N SER A 522 -4.85 -12.05 19.78
CA SER A 522 -4.03 -11.50 18.70
C SER A 522 -4.13 -12.38 17.45
N TRP A 523 -4.18 -11.74 16.27
CA TRP A 523 -4.27 -12.45 14.99
C TRP A 523 -3.07 -13.37 14.71
N ILE A 524 -1.92 -13.16 15.38
CA ILE A 524 -0.77 -14.09 15.32
C ILE A 524 -1.12 -15.49 15.86
N GLN A 525 -2.27 -15.63 16.52
CA GLN A 525 -2.82 -16.86 17.10
C GLN A 525 -4.13 -17.27 16.41
N ASN A 526 -4.24 -17.08 15.10
CA ASN A 526 -5.33 -17.68 14.34
C ASN A 526 -5.36 -19.23 14.56
N GLU A 527 -6.43 -19.90 14.17
CA GLU A 527 -6.62 -21.34 14.45
C GLU A 527 -5.84 -22.28 13.51
N ASP A 528 -4.85 -21.77 12.77
CA ASP A 528 -4.00 -22.62 11.92
C ASP A 528 -2.89 -23.32 12.74
N LYS A 529 -2.53 -24.54 12.34
CA LYS A 529 -1.47 -25.34 12.98
C LYS A 529 -0.10 -25.00 12.41
N ASP A 530 0.22 -23.71 12.32
CA ASP A 530 1.46 -23.23 11.70
C ASP A 530 2.64 -23.30 12.67
N TYR A 531 3.69 -24.04 12.30
CA TYR A 531 4.89 -24.24 13.12
C TYR A 531 5.60 -22.93 13.46
N ARG A 532 5.47 -21.90 12.61
CA ARG A 532 6.10 -20.60 12.82
C ARG A 532 5.55 -19.88 14.06
N LYS A 533 4.37 -20.28 14.54
CA LYS A 533 3.70 -19.68 15.71
C LYS A 533 4.05 -20.38 17.03
N VAL A 534 4.67 -21.57 16.97
CA VAL A 534 5.03 -22.34 18.17
C VAL A 534 6.50 -22.19 18.57
N ASP A 535 7.38 -21.69 17.70
CA ASP A 535 8.76 -21.32 18.05
C ASP A 535 8.74 -20.13 19.03
N PRO A 536 9.14 -20.29 20.32
CA PRO A 536 9.03 -19.23 21.32
C PRO A 536 9.87 -17.98 21.00
N ILE A 537 11.02 -18.15 20.33
CA ILE A 537 11.90 -17.04 19.96
C ILE A 537 11.25 -16.23 18.84
N LEU A 538 10.70 -16.91 17.83
CA LEU A 538 9.96 -16.23 16.76
C LEU A 538 8.65 -15.60 17.28
N PHE A 539 7.96 -16.26 18.21
CA PHE A 539 6.75 -15.72 18.84
C PHE A 539 7.03 -14.43 19.61
N LYS A 540 8.18 -14.35 20.30
CA LYS A 540 8.67 -13.09 20.89
C LYS A 540 8.86 -11.99 19.84
N ALA A 541 9.45 -12.31 18.68
CA ALA A 541 9.59 -11.34 17.59
C ALA A 541 8.23 -10.90 17.04
N HIS A 542 7.26 -11.82 16.91
CA HIS A 542 5.89 -11.48 16.52
C HIS A 542 5.23 -10.53 17.53
N ILE A 543 5.35 -10.76 18.84
CA ILE A 543 4.84 -9.82 19.86
C ILE A 543 5.43 -8.42 19.67
N SER A 544 6.74 -8.31 19.48
CA SER A 544 7.40 -7.02 19.25
C SER A 544 6.91 -6.34 17.98
N ASN A 545 6.76 -7.08 16.88
CA ASN A 545 6.24 -6.57 15.61
C ASN A 545 4.81 -6.04 15.76
N GLU A 546 3.94 -6.77 16.47
CA GLU A 546 2.57 -6.36 16.75
C GLU A 546 2.50 -5.09 17.61
N LEU A 547 3.34 -5.01 18.65
CA LEU A 547 3.42 -3.82 19.50
C LEU A 547 3.93 -2.61 18.72
N ASN A 548 4.88 -2.78 17.79
CA ASN A 548 5.32 -1.72 16.87
C ASN A 548 4.18 -1.25 15.96
N ILE A 549 3.44 -2.18 15.34
CA ILE A 549 2.29 -1.83 14.49
C ILE A 549 1.24 -1.04 15.29
N ILE A 550 0.91 -1.48 16.50
CA ILE A 550 -0.04 -0.78 17.39
C ILE A 550 0.50 0.60 17.75
N LYS A 551 1.77 0.71 18.16
CA LYS A 551 2.40 1.97 18.52
C LYS A 551 2.37 3.00 17.39
N ASP A 552 2.62 2.56 16.16
CA ASP A 552 2.77 3.47 15.02
C ASP A 552 1.44 3.88 14.39
N HIS A 553 0.41 3.02 14.49
CA HIS A 553 -0.84 3.18 13.72
C HIS A 553 -2.11 3.32 14.57
N TRP A 554 -2.04 3.15 15.89
CA TRP A 554 -3.21 3.30 16.75
C TRP A 554 -3.64 4.76 16.85
N TYR A 555 -4.84 5.05 16.34
CA TYR A 555 -5.41 6.40 16.31
C TYR A 555 -6.58 6.61 17.27
N TYR A 556 -6.99 5.57 18.02
CA TYR A 556 -8.05 5.70 19.02
C TYR A 556 -7.53 6.38 20.29
N PRO A 557 -8.35 7.24 20.94
CA PRO A 557 -7.96 7.87 22.21
C PRO A 557 -7.80 6.90 23.39
N ALA A 558 -8.53 5.78 23.37
CA ALA A 558 -8.49 4.75 24.41
C ALA A 558 -7.32 3.77 24.19
N ASN A 559 -7.00 2.97 25.20
CA ASN A 559 -5.89 2.01 25.11
C ASN A 559 -6.17 0.94 24.05
N ALA A 560 -5.11 0.45 23.40
CA ALA A 560 -5.16 -0.84 22.72
C ALA A 560 -5.26 -1.96 23.77
N VAL A 561 -5.94 -3.06 23.43
CA VAL A 561 -6.07 -4.25 24.30
C VAL A 561 -5.47 -5.44 23.56
N PHE A 562 -4.24 -5.79 23.92
CA PHE A 562 -3.49 -6.85 23.29
C PHE A 562 -3.57 -8.12 24.14
N THR A 563 -4.32 -9.12 23.65
CA THR A 563 -4.59 -10.36 24.38
C THR A 563 -3.83 -11.52 23.75
N ILE A 564 -3.03 -12.24 24.54
CA ILE A 564 -2.29 -13.43 24.12
C ILE A 564 -2.72 -14.63 24.93
N LEU A 565 -2.94 -15.77 24.28
CA LEU A 565 -3.12 -17.06 24.92
C LEU A 565 -1.82 -17.87 24.89
N ILE A 566 -1.33 -18.34 26.04
CA ILE A 566 -0.25 -19.33 26.10
C ILE A 566 -0.90 -20.70 26.27
N ASP A 567 -0.66 -21.57 25.30
CA ASP A 567 -1.12 -22.95 25.30
C ASP A 567 -0.03 -23.90 25.81
N GLU A 568 -0.40 -25.17 25.96
CA GLU A 568 0.54 -26.19 26.42
C GLU A 568 1.71 -26.36 25.45
N ALA A 569 1.45 -26.37 24.13
CA ALA A 569 2.50 -26.58 23.13
C ALA A 569 3.60 -25.53 23.24
N LEU A 570 3.25 -24.24 23.24
CA LEU A 570 4.19 -23.14 23.40
C LEU A 570 4.91 -23.18 24.75
N SER A 571 4.26 -23.69 25.80
CA SER A 571 4.83 -23.81 27.15
C SER A 571 5.76 -25.01 27.35
N GLU A 572 5.76 -25.99 26.44
CA GLU A 572 6.66 -27.15 26.45
C GLU A 572 7.82 -27.03 25.46
N MET A 573 7.76 -26.08 24.53
CA MET A 573 8.83 -25.84 23.55
C MET A 573 10.13 -25.36 24.21
N PRO A 574 11.30 -25.81 23.73
CA PRO A 574 12.58 -25.22 24.10
C PRO A 574 12.60 -23.71 23.84
N GLY A 575 13.18 -22.93 24.76
CA GLY A 575 13.21 -21.46 24.68
C GLY A 575 11.97 -20.74 25.24
N CYS A 576 10.97 -21.47 25.78
CA CYS A 576 9.80 -20.84 26.40
C CYS A 576 10.13 -19.95 27.61
N ASP A 577 11.20 -20.26 28.35
CA ASP A 577 11.67 -19.44 29.47
C ASP A 577 12.07 -18.02 29.03
N ASP A 578 12.74 -17.87 27.87
CA ASP A 578 13.11 -16.57 27.30
C ASP A 578 11.90 -15.76 26.86
N LEU A 579 10.87 -16.44 26.34
CA LEU A 579 9.59 -15.81 26.00
C LEU A 579 8.88 -15.31 27.28
N PHE A 580 8.84 -16.11 28.34
CA PHE A 580 8.22 -15.71 29.60
C PHE A 580 8.99 -14.58 30.27
N GLU A 581 10.32 -14.61 30.24
CA GLU A 581 11.13 -13.48 30.70
C GLU A 581 10.79 -12.21 29.92
N PHE A 582 10.69 -12.29 28.59
CA PHE A 582 10.32 -11.14 27.76
C PHE A 582 8.93 -10.59 28.09
N ILE A 583 7.92 -11.46 28.24
CA ILE A 583 6.57 -11.06 28.66
C ILE A 583 6.62 -10.35 30.02
N ARG A 584 7.36 -10.88 30.99
CA ARG A 584 7.54 -10.24 32.30
C ARG A 584 8.20 -8.86 32.17
N GLN A 585 9.24 -8.72 31.35
CA GLN A 585 9.91 -7.44 31.11
C GLN A 585 8.95 -6.39 30.52
N LEU A 586 8.07 -6.79 29.59
CA LEU A 586 7.00 -5.92 29.06
C LEU A 586 6.01 -5.51 30.17
N GLN A 587 5.57 -6.47 31.00
CA GLN A 587 4.63 -6.22 32.09
C GLN A 587 5.20 -5.31 33.19
N GLU A 588 6.51 -5.42 33.48
CA GLU A 588 7.25 -4.59 34.42
C GLU A 588 7.66 -3.22 33.84
N ARG A 589 7.35 -2.94 32.57
CA ARG A 589 7.73 -1.72 31.84
C ARG A 589 9.25 -1.49 31.74
N LYS A 590 10.01 -2.58 31.62
CA LYS A 590 11.47 -2.53 31.42
C LYS A 590 11.85 -2.25 29.97
N THR A 591 10.94 -2.44 29.03
CA THR A 591 11.14 -2.15 27.62
C THR A 591 10.67 -0.72 27.32
N GLU A 592 11.60 0.24 27.33
CA GLU A 592 11.29 1.66 27.11
C GLU A 592 10.65 1.94 25.74
N GLU A 593 10.86 1.06 24.77
CA GLU A 593 10.30 1.16 23.42
C GLU A 593 8.76 1.10 23.38
N PHE A 594 8.14 0.38 24.33
CA PHE A 594 6.70 0.10 24.35
C PHE A 594 6.05 0.53 25.67
N ARG A 595 4.96 1.30 25.57
CA ARG A 595 4.16 1.66 26.73
C ARG A 595 3.12 0.58 27.03
N VAL A 596 3.57 -0.53 27.60
CA VAL A 596 2.73 -1.66 27.99
C VAL A 596 2.24 -1.54 29.43
N ILE A 597 0.99 -1.92 29.67
CA ILE A 597 0.40 -2.04 31.01
C ILE A 597 -0.18 -3.43 31.14
N ALA A 598 0.38 -4.24 32.03
CA ALA A 598 -0.21 -5.53 32.41
C ALA A 598 -1.58 -5.29 33.08
N GLN A 599 -2.63 -5.94 32.57
CA GLN A 599 -3.97 -5.79 33.12
C GLN A 599 -4.72 -7.13 33.18
N SER A 600 -5.68 -7.22 34.10
CA SER A 600 -6.70 -8.26 34.06
C SER A 600 -7.67 -8.02 32.90
N ALA A 601 -8.31 -9.07 32.41
CA ALA A 601 -9.30 -8.99 31.32
C ALA A 601 -10.37 -7.91 31.57
N LYS A 602 -10.87 -7.85 32.81
CA LYS A 602 -11.87 -6.87 33.25
C LYS A 602 -11.38 -5.42 33.16
N ASN A 603 -10.13 -5.15 33.52
CA ASN A 603 -9.58 -3.79 33.47
C ASN A 603 -9.25 -3.39 32.04
N ALA A 604 -8.70 -4.32 31.26
CA ALA A 604 -8.41 -4.12 29.84
C ALA A 604 -9.67 -3.78 29.05
N PHE A 605 -10.76 -4.51 29.27
CA PHE A 605 -12.06 -4.22 28.67
C PHE A 605 -12.58 -2.80 29.00
N LYS A 606 -12.31 -2.30 30.21
CA LYS A 606 -12.75 -0.97 30.65
C LYS A 606 -11.88 0.17 30.11
N SER A 607 -10.57 -0.02 30.00
CA SER A 607 -9.67 1.01 29.49
C SER A 607 -9.51 1.00 27.97
N GLY A 608 -9.96 -0.08 27.31
CA GLY A 608 -9.82 -0.27 25.87
C GLY A 608 -10.86 0.47 25.02
N ASN A 609 -10.56 0.61 23.72
CA ASN A 609 -11.51 1.14 22.73
C ASN A 609 -12.62 0.11 22.42
N ARG A 610 -13.69 0.12 23.22
CA ARG A 610 -14.78 -0.87 23.12
C ARG A 610 -15.62 -0.70 21.86
N ARG A 611 -15.85 -1.81 21.16
CA ARG A 611 -16.77 -1.91 20.02
C ARG A 611 -18.06 -2.61 20.40
N THR A 612 -19.20 -2.02 20.08
CA THR A 612 -20.51 -2.67 20.24
C THR A 612 -20.99 -3.16 18.89
N ILE A 613 -21.35 -4.43 18.79
CA ILE A 613 -21.84 -5.07 17.56
C ILE A 613 -23.18 -5.72 17.90
N THR A 614 -24.22 -5.37 17.14
CA THR A 614 -25.53 -6.02 17.22
C THR A 614 -25.73 -6.87 15.97
N ILE A 615 -25.97 -8.17 16.15
CA ILE A 615 -26.18 -9.12 15.05
C ILE A 615 -27.60 -9.64 15.10
N VAL A 616 -28.33 -9.45 14.01
CA VAL A 616 -29.69 -9.98 13.83
C VAL A 616 -29.57 -11.27 13.01
N SER A 617 -29.28 -12.42 13.66
CA SER A 617 -29.30 -13.73 12.99
C SER A 617 -29.94 -14.82 13.87
N PRO A 618 -30.74 -15.77 13.31
CA PRO A 618 -31.53 -16.74 14.07
C PRO A 618 -30.74 -17.92 14.66
N GLU A 619 -29.51 -18.17 14.21
CA GLU A 619 -28.64 -19.24 14.69
C GLU A 619 -27.47 -18.61 15.44
N SER A 620 -27.59 -18.45 16.76
CA SER A 620 -26.49 -17.93 17.57
C SER A 620 -25.31 -18.92 17.52
N GLN A 621 -24.33 -18.67 16.65
CA GLN A 621 -23.04 -19.33 16.77
C GLN A 621 -22.52 -19.06 18.19
N VAL A 622 -22.15 -20.13 18.89
CA VAL A 622 -21.52 -20.02 20.20
C VAL A 622 -20.13 -19.41 19.97
N LEU A 623 -19.99 -18.12 20.25
CA LEU A 623 -18.71 -17.44 20.21
C LEU A 623 -17.86 -17.87 21.42
N GLY A 624 -16.62 -18.24 21.15
CA GLY A 624 -15.65 -18.64 22.17
C GLY A 624 -14.48 -19.37 21.51
N ALA A 625 -13.25 -18.94 21.81
CA ALA A 625 -12.05 -19.51 21.23
C ALA A 625 -12.05 -21.03 21.37
N THR A 626 -11.97 -21.74 20.24
CA THR A 626 -11.83 -23.19 20.24
C THR A 626 -10.39 -23.52 20.63
N LEU A 627 -10.22 -23.94 21.88
CA LEU A 627 -8.93 -24.39 22.36
C LEU A 627 -8.67 -25.80 21.81
N PRO A 628 -7.53 -26.06 21.16
CA PRO A 628 -7.14 -27.43 20.88
C PRO A 628 -7.07 -28.17 22.22
N LEU A 629 -7.96 -29.15 22.42
CA LEU A 629 -7.91 -30.01 23.59
C LEU A 629 -6.62 -30.83 23.52
N HIS A 630 -5.85 -30.87 24.61
CA HIS A 630 -4.66 -31.71 24.69
C HIS A 630 -5.06 -33.18 24.49
N GLU A 631 -4.75 -33.72 23.32
CA GLU A 631 -4.89 -35.13 23.03
C GLU A 631 -3.62 -35.89 23.41
N LYS A 632 -3.75 -37.11 23.92
CA LYS A 632 -2.57 -37.93 24.23
C LYS A 632 -1.76 -38.16 22.95
N PRO A 633 -0.43 -37.96 22.97
CA PRO A 633 0.40 -38.15 21.79
C PRO A 633 0.32 -39.60 21.29
N TRP A 634 0.34 -39.75 19.96
CA TRP A 634 0.42 -41.03 19.30
C TRP A 634 1.67 -41.78 19.75
N PRO A 635 1.56 -43.08 20.10
CA PRO A 635 2.68 -43.82 20.67
C PRO A 635 3.75 -44.10 19.61
N LEU A 636 4.97 -43.58 19.83
CA LEU A 636 6.16 -43.87 19.02
C LEU A 636 7.20 -44.68 19.82
N ALA A 637 8.11 -45.35 19.11
CA ALA A 637 9.28 -45.97 19.71
C ALA A 637 10.27 -44.93 20.25
N LYS A 638 10.86 -45.19 21.43
CA LYS A 638 11.87 -44.32 22.05
C LYS A 638 13.26 -44.43 21.40
N SER A 639 13.51 -45.50 20.65
CA SER A 639 14.78 -45.77 19.97
C SER A 639 14.57 -45.74 18.46
N ASN A 640 15.53 -45.20 17.71
CA ASN A 640 15.52 -45.29 16.26
C ASN A 640 15.58 -46.77 15.84
N THR A 641 14.49 -47.26 15.26
CA THR A 641 14.46 -48.54 14.56
C THR A 641 15.15 -48.36 13.21
N HIS A 642 16.04 -49.28 12.84
CA HIS A 642 16.67 -49.24 11.53
C HIS A 642 15.64 -49.70 10.49
N TYR A 643 15.17 -48.77 9.65
CA TYR A 643 14.30 -49.06 8.51
C TYR A 643 14.94 -48.51 7.24
N ASP A 644 14.61 -49.11 6.10
CA ASP A 644 15.14 -48.74 4.80
C ASP A 644 14.28 -47.62 4.20
N THR A 645 14.75 -46.37 4.34
CA THR A 645 14.08 -45.17 3.80
C THR A 645 13.85 -45.26 2.30
N GLN A 646 14.77 -45.87 1.54
CA GLN A 646 14.64 -45.96 0.07
C GLN A 646 13.52 -46.91 -0.36
N LYS A 647 13.19 -47.90 0.47
CA LYS A 647 12.13 -48.88 0.18
C LYS A 647 10.74 -48.44 0.63
N ILE A 648 10.59 -47.32 1.34
CA ILE A 648 9.27 -46.87 1.81
C ILE A 648 8.31 -46.62 0.64
N HIS A 649 8.82 -46.07 -0.47
CA HIS A 649 8.03 -45.82 -1.67
C HIS A 649 7.50 -47.11 -2.33
N GLU A 650 8.14 -48.26 -2.06
CA GLU A 650 7.75 -49.57 -2.61
C GLU A 650 6.69 -50.29 -1.75
N ILE A 651 6.47 -49.85 -0.51
CA ILE A 651 5.52 -50.47 0.43
C ILE A 651 4.09 -50.05 0.05
N ASP A 652 3.12 -50.97 0.09
CA ASP A 652 1.71 -50.66 -0.19
C ASP A 652 1.04 -49.82 0.92
N THR A 653 -0.07 -49.17 0.60
CA THR A 653 -0.78 -48.24 1.50
C THR A 653 -1.27 -48.91 2.79
N ASP A 654 -1.77 -50.13 2.73
CA ASP A 654 -2.31 -50.83 3.91
C ASP A 654 -1.18 -51.22 4.87
N THR A 655 -0.04 -51.64 4.33
CA THR A 655 1.16 -51.92 5.12
C THR A 655 1.71 -50.66 5.78
N LEU A 656 1.75 -49.50 5.09
CA LEU A 656 2.15 -48.22 5.70
C LEU A 656 1.23 -47.82 6.86
N LEU A 657 -0.09 -47.94 6.68
CA LEU A 657 -1.06 -47.66 7.74
C LEU A 657 -0.90 -48.61 8.94
N ALA A 658 -0.64 -49.90 8.68
CA ALA A 658 -0.40 -50.89 9.73
C ALA A 658 0.90 -50.59 10.52
N ARG A 659 1.96 -50.13 9.84
CA ARG A 659 3.22 -49.73 10.49
C ARG A 659 3.05 -48.56 11.45
N LEU A 660 2.21 -47.57 11.11
CA LEU A 660 1.89 -46.46 12.02
C LEU A 660 1.27 -46.95 13.35
N HIS A 661 0.58 -48.09 13.34
CA HIS A 661 0.04 -48.71 14.57
C HIS A 661 1.10 -49.47 15.39
N GLN A 662 2.20 -49.90 14.77
CA GLN A 662 3.26 -50.72 15.38
C GLN A 662 4.30 -49.90 16.18
N LYS A 663 3.97 -48.66 16.55
CA LYS A 663 4.85 -47.72 17.27
C LYS A 663 6.19 -47.53 16.55
N PRO A 664 6.18 -46.99 15.32
CA PRO A 664 7.39 -46.74 14.56
C PRO A 664 8.31 -45.74 15.28
N SER A 665 9.57 -45.65 14.84
CA SER A 665 10.42 -44.50 15.21
C SER A 665 9.85 -43.21 14.61
N LEU A 666 10.28 -42.05 15.12
CA LEU A 666 9.83 -40.75 14.60
C LEU A 666 10.12 -40.61 13.10
N SER A 667 11.33 -40.99 12.66
CA SER A 667 11.71 -40.95 11.25
C SER A 667 10.84 -41.87 10.38
N GLU A 668 10.58 -43.11 10.83
CA GLU A 668 9.73 -44.05 10.09
C GLU A 668 8.28 -43.56 9.99
N ALA A 669 7.77 -42.93 11.07
CA ALA A 669 6.45 -42.33 11.08
C ALA A 669 6.35 -41.17 10.07
N ILE A 670 7.37 -40.30 10.03
CA ILE A 670 7.45 -39.17 9.10
C ILE A 670 7.42 -39.68 7.66
N ASP A 671 8.34 -40.57 7.28
CA ASP A 671 8.44 -41.05 5.90
C ASP A 671 7.16 -41.79 5.47
N SER A 672 6.56 -42.57 6.38
CA SER A 672 5.28 -43.25 6.12
C SER A 672 4.15 -42.26 5.87
N LEU A 673 4.06 -41.18 6.65
CA LEU A 673 3.03 -40.15 6.51
C LEU A 673 3.22 -39.31 5.24
N ILE A 674 4.47 -38.99 4.87
CA ILE A 674 4.78 -38.30 3.62
C ILE A 674 4.33 -39.14 2.42
N GLU A 675 4.65 -40.42 2.41
CA GLU A 675 4.24 -41.33 1.34
C GLU A 675 2.71 -41.50 1.27
N LEU A 676 2.05 -41.65 2.43
CA LEU A 676 0.58 -41.68 2.50
C LEU A 676 -0.05 -40.36 1.99
N GLY A 677 0.60 -39.22 2.25
CA GLY A 677 0.22 -37.92 1.73
C GLY A 677 0.29 -37.85 0.21
N THR A 678 1.41 -38.27 -0.39
CA THR A 678 1.60 -38.39 -1.84
C THR A 678 0.51 -39.24 -2.49
N ARG A 679 0.08 -40.31 -1.82
CA ARG A 679 -0.98 -41.23 -2.27
C ARG A 679 -2.40 -40.74 -1.97
N ARG A 680 -2.57 -39.56 -1.36
CA ARG A 680 -3.87 -39.02 -0.90
C ARG A 680 -4.62 -39.97 0.06
N ALA A 681 -3.88 -40.72 0.86
CA ALA A 681 -4.39 -41.77 1.75
C ALA A 681 -4.47 -41.35 3.24
N LEU A 682 -4.23 -40.08 3.57
CA LEU A 682 -4.24 -39.58 4.96
C LEU A 682 -5.61 -39.71 5.64
N MET A 683 -6.70 -39.73 4.88
CA MET A 683 -8.05 -39.89 5.43
C MET A 683 -8.40 -41.35 5.74
N ASN A 684 -7.53 -42.30 5.38
CA ASN A 684 -7.75 -43.71 5.67
C ASN A 684 -7.59 -43.98 7.18
N THR A 685 -8.39 -44.91 7.69
CA THR A 685 -8.34 -45.34 9.09
C THR A 685 -7.13 -46.24 9.33
N ILE A 686 -6.43 -46.02 10.44
CA ILE A 686 -5.32 -46.88 10.89
C ILE A 686 -5.88 -48.24 11.32
N PRO A 687 -5.49 -49.35 10.68
CA PRO A 687 -5.92 -50.70 11.06
C PRO A 687 -5.62 -51.00 12.54
N GLY A 688 -6.61 -51.48 13.27
CA GLY A 688 -6.46 -51.85 14.69
C GLY A 688 -6.51 -50.70 15.70
N SER A 689 -6.68 -49.44 15.25
CA SER A 689 -6.84 -48.30 16.17
C SER A 689 -8.19 -48.34 16.92
N THR A 690 -8.16 -48.17 18.25
CA THR A 690 -9.36 -48.05 19.10
C THR A 690 -9.22 -46.83 20.03
N PRO A 691 -10.05 -45.77 19.90
CA PRO A 691 -11.07 -45.56 18.88
C PRO A 691 -10.47 -45.53 17.46
N ALA A 692 -11.32 -45.63 16.42
CA ALA A 692 -10.87 -45.52 15.04
C ALA A 692 -10.21 -44.15 14.80
N VAL A 693 -8.95 -44.15 14.39
CA VAL A 693 -8.14 -42.95 14.14
C VAL A 693 -7.69 -42.93 12.68
N THR A 694 -7.73 -41.78 12.02
CA THR A 694 -7.21 -41.60 10.65
C THR A 694 -5.72 -41.32 10.65
N ALA A 695 -5.04 -41.63 9.55
CA ALA A 695 -3.63 -41.25 9.37
C ALA A 695 -3.42 -39.73 9.48
N TYR A 696 -4.40 -38.90 9.13
CA TYR A 696 -4.37 -37.45 9.35
C TYR A 696 -4.29 -37.06 10.82
N LYS A 697 -5.01 -37.78 11.69
CA LYS A 697 -4.93 -37.54 13.14
C LYS A 697 -3.60 -38.04 13.73
N VAL A 698 -3.00 -39.08 13.14
CA VAL A 698 -1.62 -39.49 13.46
C VAL A 698 -0.62 -38.43 12.99
N LEU A 699 -0.79 -37.88 11.78
CA LEU A 699 0.01 -36.78 11.23
C LEU A 699 0.06 -35.61 12.20
N ASP A 700 -1.08 -35.14 12.70
CA ASP A 700 -1.15 -34.06 13.69
C ASP A 700 -0.28 -34.34 14.91
N SER A 701 -0.35 -35.56 15.46
CA SER A 701 0.43 -35.92 16.64
C SER A 701 1.92 -36.08 16.35
N VAL A 702 2.29 -36.67 15.21
CA VAL A 702 3.70 -36.86 14.81
C VAL A 702 4.33 -35.50 14.49
N TYR A 703 3.57 -34.60 13.90
CA TYR A 703 3.95 -33.21 13.66
C TYR A 703 4.25 -32.48 14.97
N THR A 704 3.35 -32.55 15.98
CA THR A 704 3.61 -31.96 17.30
C THR A 704 4.87 -32.55 17.95
N GLN A 705 5.11 -33.85 17.82
CA GLN A 705 6.35 -34.47 18.34
C GLN A 705 7.60 -33.97 17.61
N ALA A 706 7.55 -33.83 16.28
CA ALA A 706 8.66 -33.28 15.50
C ALA A 706 9.01 -31.85 15.97
N LEU A 707 8.00 -31.02 16.24
CA LEU A 707 8.16 -29.67 16.78
C LEU A 707 8.84 -29.66 18.16
N LEU A 708 8.34 -30.47 19.10
CA LEU A 708 8.90 -30.57 20.46
C LEU A 708 10.35 -31.09 20.49
N THR A 709 10.77 -31.82 19.45
CA THR A 709 12.14 -32.29 19.26
C THR A 709 13.02 -31.36 18.40
N GLU A 710 12.50 -30.19 18.02
CA GLU A 710 13.17 -29.20 17.16
C GLU A 710 13.62 -29.77 15.80
N ASN A 711 12.94 -30.82 15.30
CA ASN A 711 13.20 -31.36 13.97
C ASN A 711 12.45 -30.51 12.92
N TRP A 712 13.02 -29.33 12.62
CA TRP A 712 12.40 -28.33 11.76
C TRP A 712 12.21 -28.78 10.31
N GLN A 713 13.15 -29.57 9.78
CA GLN A 713 13.04 -30.12 8.42
C GLN A 713 11.83 -31.06 8.32
N ALA A 714 11.69 -32.00 9.25
CA ALA A 714 10.53 -32.88 9.31
C ALA A 714 9.23 -32.11 9.55
N SER A 715 9.26 -31.10 10.42
CA SER A 715 8.11 -30.25 10.70
C SER A 715 7.62 -29.53 9.45
N ARG A 716 8.52 -28.98 8.62
CA ARG A 716 8.19 -28.37 7.32
C ARG A 716 7.64 -29.39 6.33
N GLN A 717 8.23 -30.58 6.25
CA GLN A 717 7.73 -31.65 5.37
C GLN A 717 6.31 -32.09 5.74
N LEU A 718 6.04 -32.36 7.02
CA LEU A 718 4.71 -32.74 7.49
C LEU A 718 3.70 -31.59 7.33
N PHE A 719 4.12 -30.35 7.60
CA PHE A 719 3.28 -29.17 7.39
C PHE A 719 2.86 -28.98 5.93
N SER A 720 3.69 -29.37 4.96
CA SER A 720 3.32 -29.32 3.53
C SER A 720 2.05 -30.12 3.19
N LEU A 721 1.77 -31.20 3.94
CA LEU A 721 0.56 -32.01 3.80
C LEU A 721 -0.69 -31.35 4.41
N MET A 722 -0.47 -30.39 5.30
CA MET A 722 -1.51 -29.66 6.05
C MET A 722 -1.77 -28.26 5.50
N LEU A 723 -0.89 -27.78 4.61
CA LEU A 723 -0.92 -26.43 4.05
C LEU A 723 -2.19 -26.21 3.24
N LYS A 724 -2.93 -25.15 3.58
CA LYS A 724 -4.17 -24.71 2.93
C LYS A 724 -4.02 -23.26 2.47
N PRO A 725 -4.81 -22.81 1.47
CA PRO A 725 -4.92 -21.40 1.16
C PRO A 725 -5.27 -20.60 2.42
N THR A 726 -4.48 -19.56 2.72
CA THR A 726 -4.71 -18.68 3.88
C THR A 726 -4.83 -17.22 3.45
N THR A 727 -5.68 -16.47 4.15
CA THR A 727 -5.81 -15.02 3.99
C THR A 727 -4.54 -14.27 4.44
N ASP A 728 -3.75 -14.87 5.33
CA ASP A 728 -2.55 -14.27 5.90
C ASP A 728 -1.47 -14.09 4.83
N LEU A 729 -1.23 -15.13 4.01
CA LEU A 729 -0.28 -15.04 2.90
C LEU A 729 -0.72 -14.01 1.86
N ALA A 730 -2.01 -13.99 1.51
CA ALA A 730 -2.57 -12.97 0.64
C ALA A 730 -2.37 -11.55 1.19
N THR A 731 -2.39 -11.40 2.52
CA THR A 731 -2.12 -10.13 3.20
C THR A 731 -0.65 -9.75 3.09
N TYR A 732 0.29 -10.67 3.32
CA TYR A 732 1.73 -10.39 3.17
C TYR A 732 2.09 -9.97 1.74
N ILE A 733 1.54 -10.65 0.74
CA ILE A 733 1.73 -10.30 -0.68
C ILE A 733 1.10 -8.94 -0.99
N ALA A 734 -0.08 -8.65 -0.43
CA ALA A 734 -0.69 -7.33 -0.54
C ALA A 734 0.23 -6.26 0.08
N ASP A 735 0.78 -6.48 1.28
CA ASP A 735 1.66 -5.53 1.96
C ASP A 735 2.95 -5.22 1.18
N ILE A 736 3.43 -6.15 0.36
CA ILE A 736 4.52 -5.95 -0.60
C ILE A 736 4.03 -5.14 -1.82
N THR A 737 3.02 -5.64 -2.52
CA THR A 737 2.55 -5.07 -3.79
C THR A 737 2.00 -3.64 -3.65
N VAL A 738 1.35 -3.32 -2.53
CA VAL A 738 0.75 -2.00 -2.26
C VAL A 738 1.79 -0.90 -2.07
N ARG A 739 3.00 -1.25 -1.63
CA ARG A 739 4.17 -0.35 -1.56
C ARG A 739 4.87 -0.22 -2.92
N GLN A 740 4.15 -0.52 -4.00
CA GLN A 740 4.62 -0.44 -5.39
C GLN A 740 5.88 -1.28 -5.62
N ARG A 741 5.91 -2.48 -5.02
CA ARG A 741 6.98 -3.46 -5.21
C ARG A 741 6.47 -4.64 -6.03
N LEU A 742 7.31 -5.13 -6.93
CA LEU A 742 7.08 -6.37 -7.65
C LEU A 742 7.53 -7.53 -6.77
N LEU A 743 6.69 -8.54 -6.57
CA LEU A 743 7.09 -9.78 -5.92
C LEU A 743 7.30 -10.85 -6.99
N VAL A 744 8.45 -11.51 -7.00
CA VAL A 744 8.73 -12.63 -7.91
C VAL A 744 8.94 -13.88 -7.08
N VAL A 745 8.19 -14.93 -7.42
CA VAL A 745 8.14 -16.18 -6.67
C VAL A 745 8.55 -17.33 -7.57
N GLY A 746 9.38 -18.23 -7.04
CA GLY A 746 9.90 -19.41 -7.71
C GLY A 746 11.02 -20.04 -6.91
N ASP A 747 11.34 -21.29 -7.19
CA ASP A 747 12.46 -22.00 -6.56
C ASP A 747 13.69 -22.17 -7.47
N ALA A 748 13.61 -21.71 -8.72
CA ALA A 748 14.72 -21.56 -9.65
C ALA A 748 14.45 -20.40 -10.61
N LEU A 749 15.50 -19.78 -11.15
CA LEU A 749 15.41 -18.66 -12.10
C LEU A 749 14.57 -18.98 -13.34
N GLU A 750 14.58 -20.23 -13.79
CA GLU A 750 13.84 -20.72 -14.96
C GLU A 750 12.34 -20.88 -14.69
N ASN A 751 11.93 -20.91 -13.42
CA ASN A 751 10.57 -21.18 -12.98
C ASN A 751 10.06 -20.10 -12.02
N GLU A 752 10.30 -18.84 -12.38
CA GLU A 752 9.81 -17.66 -11.64
C GLU A 752 8.53 -17.10 -12.26
N THR A 753 7.67 -16.54 -11.42
CA THR A 753 6.48 -15.80 -11.85
C THR A 753 6.33 -14.54 -11.03
N ASP A 754 5.96 -13.44 -11.69
CA ASP A 754 5.79 -12.14 -11.05
C ASP A 754 4.36 -11.90 -10.57
N ILE A 755 4.26 -11.20 -9.45
CA ILE A 755 3.01 -10.78 -8.82
C ILE A 755 3.06 -9.26 -8.68
N THR A 756 2.33 -8.59 -9.57
CA THR A 756 2.22 -7.11 -9.59
C THR A 756 0.97 -6.60 -8.85
N LEU A 757 -0.03 -7.45 -8.69
CA LEU A 757 -1.33 -7.14 -8.09
C LEU A 757 -1.65 -8.14 -6.96
N PRO A 758 -2.34 -7.73 -5.90
CA PRO A 758 -2.75 -8.66 -4.86
C PRO A 758 -3.74 -9.70 -5.38
N LEU A 759 -3.41 -10.98 -5.20
CA LEU A 759 -4.19 -12.13 -5.67
C LEU A 759 -5.15 -12.67 -4.59
N HIS A 760 -6.10 -13.53 -4.99
CA HIS A 760 -6.90 -14.33 -4.05
C HIS A 760 -6.03 -15.42 -3.40
N GLN A 761 -6.36 -15.85 -2.18
CA GLN A 761 -5.59 -16.87 -1.45
C GLN A 761 -5.45 -18.19 -2.21
N ASP A 762 -6.46 -18.58 -2.98
CA ASP A 762 -6.46 -19.84 -3.75
C ASP A 762 -5.50 -19.75 -4.95
N GLU A 763 -5.53 -18.63 -5.68
CA GLU A 763 -4.61 -18.35 -6.79
C GLU A 763 -3.15 -18.36 -6.32
N ILE A 764 -2.88 -17.80 -5.13
CA ILE A 764 -1.53 -17.80 -4.53
C ILE A 764 -1.07 -19.22 -4.24
N MET A 765 -1.95 -20.07 -3.71
CA MET A 765 -1.61 -21.46 -3.39
C MET A 765 -1.37 -22.29 -4.66
N GLU A 766 -2.15 -22.07 -5.71
CA GLU A 766 -1.94 -22.69 -7.02
C GLU A 766 -0.61 -22.26 -7.63
N LEU A 767 -0.31 -20.96 -7.61
CA LEU A 767 0.93 -20.39 -8.10
C LEU A 767 2.14 -21.00 -7.38
N LEU A 768 2.13 -21.00 -6.04
CA LEU A 768 3.22 -21.56 -5.24
C LEU A 768 3.45 -23.05 -5.56
N LYS A 769 2.40 -23.83 -5.80
CA LYS A 769 2.53 -25.24 -6.21
C LYS A 769 3.13 -25.37 -7.61
N SER A 770 2.77 -24.51 -8.56
CA SER A 770 3.33 -24.55 -9.92
C SER A 770 4.80 -24.13 -9.99
N THR A 771 5.23 -23.23 -9.10
CA THR A 771 6.60 -22.69 -9.10
C THR A 771 7.54 -23.40 -8.13
N SER A 772 7.12 -24.52 -7.52
CA SER A 772 7.91 -25.29 -6.55
C SER A 772 8.12 -26.73 -7.02
N SER A 773 9.38 -27.13 -7.12
CA SER A 773 9.84 -28.48 -7.46
C SER A 773 9.69 -29.51 -6.34
N SER A 774 9.56 -29.08 -5.07
CA SER A 774 9.48 -29.96 -3.91
C SER A 774 8.55 -29.43 -2.82
N SER A 775 8.12 -30.30 -1.90
CA SER A 775 7.34 -29.90 -0.72
C SER A 775 8.10 -28.95 0.21
N LEU A 776 9.42 -29.10 0.30
CA LEU A 776 10.28 -28.22 1.09
C LEU A 776 10.43 -26.83 0.44
N SER A 777 10.66 -26.75 -0.86
CA SER A 777 10.74 -25.45 -1.55
C SER A 777 9.42 -24.70 -1.46
N LEU A 778 8.29 -25.39 -1.58
CA LEU A 778 6.95 -24.83 -1.36
C LEU A 778 6.81 -24.16 0.02
N VAL A 779 7.16 -24.88 1.10
CA VAL A 779 7.00 -24.39 2.47
C VAL A 779 8.00 -23.28 2.79
N ILE A 780 9.24 -23.37 2.31
CA ILE A 780 10.24 -22.30 2.49
C ILE A 780 9.83 -21.04 1.72
N CYS A 781 9.39 -21.13 0.46
CA CYS A 781 8.88 -19.97 -0.27
C CYS A 781 7.72 -19.30 0.47
N HIS A 782 6.77 -20.10 0.99
CA HIS A 782 5.69 -19.61 1.84
C HIS A 782 6.19 -18.89 3.10
N GLU A 783 7.21 -19.42 3.76
CA GLU A 783 7.85 -18.82 4.95
C GLU A 783 8.57 -17.51 4.61
N LEU A 784 9.37 -17.49 3.54
CA LEU A 784 10.12 -16.31 3.09
C LEU A 784 9.21 -15.16 2.65
N ILE A 785 8.07 -15.44 1.99
CA ILE A 785 7.08 -14.42 1.64
C ILE A 785 6.47 -13.81 2.91
N ALA A 786 6.17 -14.61 3.92
CA ALA A 786 5.65 -14.10 5.19
C ALA A 786 6.69 -13.23 5.93
N ILE A 787 7.96 -13.64 5.91
CA ILE A 787 9.06 -12.84 6.48
C ILE A 787 9.21 -11.52 5.72
N ALA A 788 9.24 -11.54 4.38
CA ALA A 788 9.34 -10.34 3.55
C ALA A 788 8.16 -9.38 3.77
N GLY A 789 6.94 -9.90 3.79
CA GLY A 789 5.73 -9.11 4.06
C GLY A 789 5.69 -8.54 5.48
N THR A 790 6.27 -9.22 6.46
CA THR A 790 6.41 -8.70 7.83
C THR A 790 7.47 -7.60 7.88
N LEU A 791 8.67 -7.85 7.35
CA LEU A 791 9.78 -6.91 7.41
C LEU A 791 9.52 -5.64 6.58
N ILE A 792 8.81 -5.70 5.45
CA ILE A 792 8.50 -4.48 4.69
C ILE A 792 7.54 -3.53 5.45
N LYS A 793 6.79 -4.06 6.43
CA LYS A 793 5.94 -3.25 7.32
C LYS A 793 6.72 -2.67 8.49
N VAL A 794 7.53 -3.49 9.14
CA VAL A 794 8.24 -3.12 10.38
C VAL A 794 9.52 -2.34 10.10
N HIS A 795 10.21 -2.69 9.01
CA HIS A 795 11.50 -2.12 8.58
C HIS A 795 11.48 -1.76 7.08
N PRO A 796 10.61 -0.82 6.64
CA PRO A 796 10.51 -0.41 5.23
C PRO A 796 11.84 0.11 4.67
N GLU A 797 12.72 0.65 5.51
CA GLU A 797 14.05 1.15 5.15
C GLU A 797 14.93 0.08 4.48
N PHE A 798 14.82 -1.18 4.88
CA PHE A 798 15.61 -2.28 4.29
C PHE A 798 15.33 -2.47 2.80
N PHE A 799 14.13 -2.10 2.35
CA PHE A 799 13.66 -2.20 0.97
C PHE A 799 13.76 -0.86 0.21
N SER A 800 14.47 0.13 0.77
CA SER A 800 14.71 1.41 0.09
C SER A 800 15.54 1.20 -1.18
N GLY A 801 15.04 1.74 -2.30
CA GLY A 801 15.63 1.57 -3.64
C GLY A 801 15.43 0.19 -4.27
N VAL A 802 14.95 -0.81 -3.53
CA VAL A 802 14.60 -2.13 -4.07
C VAL A 802 13.19 -2.04 -4.64
N ARG A 803 12.98 -2.38 -5.92
CA ARG A 803 11.66 -2.35 -6.57
C ARG A 803 11.09 -3.74 -6.79
N THR A 804 11.92 -4.72 -7.13
CA THR A 804 11.56 -6.14 -7.16
C THR A 804 12.12 -6.91 -5.98
N ILE A 805 11.27 -7.71 -5.33
CA ILE A 805 11.61 -8.69 -4.29
C ILE A 805 11.53 -10.06 -4.94
N ARG A 806 12.68 -10.67 -5.25
CA ARG A 806 12.75 -12.04 -5.78
C ARG A 806 13.01 -13.04 -4.65
N ILE A 807 12.09 -13.97 -4.42
CA ILE A 807 12.16 -14.91 -3.29
C ILE A 807 13.33 -15.88 -3.46
N HIS A 808 13.55 -16.43 -4.65
CA HIS A 808 14.67 -17.32 -4.93
C HIS A 808 16.03 -16.65 -4.65
N SER A 809 16.22 -15.44 -5.16
CA SER A 809 17.40 -14.60 -4.91
C SER A 809 17.69 -14.38 -3.44
N LEU A 810 16.66 -14.08 -2.64
CA LEU A 810 16.81 -13.88 -1.21
C LEU A 810 17.07 -15.20 -0.47
N ALA A 811 16.48 -16.30 -0.91
CA ALA A 811 16.76 -17.64 -0.40
C ALA A 811 18.24 -18.01 -0.62
N LEU A 812 18.78 -17.74 -1.82
CA LEU A 812 20.19 -17.98 -2.15
C LEU A 812 21.12 -17.18 -1.23
N LEU A 813 20.85 -15.90 -0.99
CA LEU A 813 21.64 -15.07 -0.07
C LEU A 813 21.58 -15.59 1.37
N CYS A 814 20.40 -15.99 1.83
CA CYS A 814 20.24 -16.58 3.17
C CYS A 814 21.02 -17.90 3.29
N ALA A 815 20.96 -18.75 2.26
CA ALA A 815 21.67 -20.03 2.26
C ALA A 815 23.19 -19.82 2.27
N ARG A 816 23.72 -18.90 1.46
CA ARG A 816 25.16 -18.54 1.45
C ARG A 816 25.64 -17.97 2.78
N HIS A 817 24.80 -17.18 3.46
CA HIS A 817 25.12 -16.64 4.78
C HIS A 817 25.30 -17.74 5.84
N ILE A 818 24.54 -18.84 5.71
CA ILE A 818 24.57 -19.97 6.64
C ILE A 818 25.63 -21.00 6.26
N ASN A 819 25.70 -21.34 4.98
CA ASN A 819 26.65 -22.29 4.43
C ASN A 819 27.33 -21.67 3.20
N PRO A 820 28.62 -21.27 3.30
CA PRO A 820 29.36 -20.67 2.20
C PRO A 820 29.60 -21.59 0.99
N ASP A 821 29.30 -22.89 1.08
CA ASP A 821 29.44 -23.82 -0.05
C ASP A 821 28.44 -23.51 -1.18
N GLU A 822 28.96 -23.09 -2.33
CA GLU A 822 28.17 -22.70 -3.50
C GLU A 822 27.38 -23.86 -4.12
N ASN A 823 27.78 -25.11 -3.89
CA ASN A 823 27.08 -26.28 -4.41
C ASN A 823 26.00 -26.81 -3.46
N ALA A 824 25.85 -26.20 -2.28
CA ALA A 824 24.86 -26.65 -1.31
C ALA A 824 23.43 -26.38 -1.82
N PRO A 825 22.52 -27.36 -1.74
CA PRO A 825 21.13 -27.15 -2.14
C PRO A 825 20.47 -26.10 -1.24
N VAL A 826 20.07 -24.97 -1.85
CA VAL A 826 19.55 -23.77 -1.16
C VAL A 826 18.40 -24.11 -0.22
N PHE A 827 17.30 -24.66 -0.77
CA PHE A 827 16.09 -24.93 0.01
C PHE A 827 16.27 -26.05 1.05
N GLU A 828 17.13 -27.03 0.77
CA GLU A 828 17.45 -28.07 1.75
C GLU A 828 18.27 -27.52 2.92
N THR A 829 19.24 -26.63 2.63
CA THR A 829 20.03 -25.93 3.65
C THR A 829 19.11 -25.10 4.56
N LEU A 830 18.22 -24.30 3.97
CA LEU A 830 17.28 -23.48 4.74
C LEU A 830 16.25 -24.32 5.52
N SER A 831 15.86 -25.48 5.00
CA SER A 831 14.86 -26.35 5.65
C SER A 831 15.29 -26.89 7.02
N LYS A 832 16.60 -26.89 7.32
CA LYS A 832 17.18 -27.38 8.57
C LYS A 832 17.19 -26.32 9.69
N LEU A 833 16.99 -25.05 9.34
CA LEU A 833 17.04 -23.93 10.30
C LEU A 833 15.76 -23.85 11.14
N SER A 834 15.85 -23.36 12.38
CA SER A 834 14.65 -22.97 13.11
C SER A 834 13.94 -21.80 12.39
N PRO A 835 12.62 -21.65 12.56
CA PRO A 835 11.88 -20.50 12.01
C PRO A 835 12.46 -19.15 12.46
N SER A 836 12.81 -19.04 13.75
CA SER A 836 13.50 -17.88 14.32
C SER A 836 14.83 -17.58 13.64
N LEU A 837 15.69 -18.58 13.45
CA LEU A 837 16.99 -18.40 12.80
C LEU A 837 16.82 -18.00 11.32
N LEU A 838 15.85 -18.56 10.60
CA LEU A 838 15.57 -18.17 9.22
C LEU A 838 15.05 -16.72 9.14
N TYR A 839 14.15 -16.31 10.04
CA TYR A 839 13.69 -14.93 10.16
C TYR A 839 14.86 -13.96 10.40
N ASP A 840 15.72 -14.26 11.39
CA ASP A 840 16.86 -13.41 11.74
C ASP A 840 17.91 -13.36 10.63
N THR A 841 18.19 -14.48 9.97
CA THR A 841 19.11 -14.53 8.81
C THR A 841 18.60 -13.64 7.69
N PHE A 842 17.33 -13.76 7.33
CA PHE A 842 16.74 -12.95 6.27
C PHE A 842 16.75 -11.46 6.62
N LYS A 843 16.44 -11.12 7.87
CA LYS A 843 16.52 -9.74 8.38
C LYS A 843 17.95 -9.18 8.27
N GLN A 844 18.94 -9.94 8.74
CA GLN A 844 20.35 -9.54 8.71
C GLN A 844 20.87 -9.36 7.28
N VAL A 845 20.54 -10.28 6.36
CA VAL A 845 20.89 -10.16 4.94
C VAL A 845 20.35 -8.85 4.38
N LEU A 846 19.06 -8.55 4.55
CA LEU A 846 18.48 -7.31 4.03
C LEU A 846 19.10 -6.06 4.67
N GLN A 847 19.30 -6.07 5.98
CA GLN A 847 19.92 -4.95 6.70
C GLN A 847 21.36 -4.70 6.22
N GLN A 848 22.19 -5.73 6.16
CA GLN A 848 23.56 -5.63 5.69
C GLN A 848 23.62 -5.09 4.27
N LYS A 849 22.78 -5.59 3.35
CA LYS A 849 22.72 -5.07 1.98
C LYS A 849 22.25 -3.63 1.92
N HIS A 850 21.39 -3.19 2.85
CA HIS A 850 21.03 -1.78 2.99
C HIS A 850 22.20 -0.91 3.40
N GLU A 851 22.93 -1.30 4.44
CA GLU A 851 24.09 -0.58 4.97
C GLU A 851 25.25 -0.52 3.96
N ASP A 852 25.61 -1.65 3.35
CA ASP A 852 26.71 -1.77 2.38
C ASP A 852 26.48 -0.89 1.15
N PHE A 853 25.26 -0.91 0.60
CA PHE A 853 24.91 -0.09 -0.55
C PHE A 853 25.03 1.41 -0.25
N ASN A 854 24.48 1.86 0.88
CA ASN A 854 24.56 3.26 1.31
C ASN A 854 26.01 3.69 1.54
N HIS A 855 26.83 2.80 2.12
CA HIS A 855 28.23 3.06 2.36
C HIS A 855 29.00 3.21 1.04
N VAL A 856 28.87 2.27 0.09
CA VAL A 856 29.59 2.33 -1.20
C VAL A 856 29.16 3.53 -2.05
N VAL A 857 27.86 3.80 -2.17
CA VAL A 857 27.34 4.94 -2.95
C VAL A 857 27.88 6.27 -2.42
N ASN A 858 27.96 6.44 -1.09
CA ASN A 858 28.45 7.69 -0.51
C ASN A 858 29.97 7.89 -0.70
N HIS A 859 30.76 6.81 -0.74
CA HIS A 859 32.22 6.89 -0.82
C HIS A 859 32.77 6.86 -2.25
N VAL A 860 32.05 6.27 -3.22
CA VAL A 860 32.41 6.27 -4.65
C VAL A 860 32.01 7.59 -5.35
N ARG A 861 31.20 8.45 -4.70
CA ARG A 861 30.67 9.70 -5.27
C ARG A 861 31.68 10.84 -5.45
N TYR A 862 32.83 10.83 -4.78
CA TYR A 862 33.81 11.92 -4.86
C TYR A 862 35.25 11.41 -4.80
N HIS A 863 36.21 12.25 -5.22
CA HIS A 863 37.68 12.06 -5.29
C HIS A 863 38.41 11.58 -4.01
N HIS A 864 37.75 10.87 -3.09
CA HIS A 864 38.39 10.23 -1.96
C HIS A 864 38.96 8.87 -2.36
N LYS A 865 40.28 8.73 -2.25
CA LYS A 865 40.95 7.43 -2.21
C LYS A 865 40.37 6.65 -1.02
N VAL A 866 39.51 5.69 -1.30
CA VAL A 866 38.95 4.78 -0.26
C VAL A 866 40.05 3.89 0.34
N ASP A 867 41.22 3.82 -0.30
CA ASP A 867 42.29 2.90 0.06
C ASP A 867 43.08 3.25 1.34
N SER A 868 42.86 4.41 2.00
CA SER A 868 43.80 4.81 3.07
C SER A 868 43.45 4.46 4.51
N ASP A 869 42.20 4.34 4.98
CA ASP A 869 41.98 4.25 6.45
C ASP A 869 40.83 3.36 6.98
N ASN A 870 40.11 2.59 6.15
CA ASN A 870 38.97 1.78 6.64
C ASN A 870 39.31 0.28 6.70
N SER A 871 39.48 -0.28 7.90
CA SER A 871 39.95 -1.67 8.12
C SER A 871 39.00 -2.74 7.60
N LYS A 872 37.68 -2.47 7.54
CA LYS A 872 36.67 -3.42 7.04
C LYS A 872 36.72 -3.69 5.52
N MET A 873 37.34 -2.81 4.72
CA MET A 873 37.33 -2.90 3.25
C MET A 873 38.56 -3.56 2.65
N LYS A 874 39.61 -3.84 3.45
CA LYS A 874 40.84 -4.51 2.97
C LYS A 874 40.67 -6.02 2.80
N ASP A 875 39.71 -6.63 3.49
CA ASP A 875 39.46 -8.08 3.51
C ASP A 875 38.18 -8.49 2.74
N MET A 876 37.59 -7.58 1.95
CA MET A 876 36.34 -7.85 1.22
C MET A 876 36.63 -8.47 -0.15
N ASP A 877 35.99 -9.60 -0.46
CA ASP A 877 35.96 -10.16 -1.81
C ASP A 877 34.99 -9.34 -2.68
N TRP A 878 35.56 -8.59 -3.63
CA TRP A 878 34.78 -7.71 -4.51
C TRP A 878 34.00 -8.47 -5.58
N PHE A 879 34.40 -9.69 -5.90
CA PHE A 879 33.66 -10.55 -6.82
C PHE A 879 32.37 -11.04 -6.14
N ASP A 880 32.49 -11.58 -4.94
CA ASP A 880 31.34 -11.98 -4.11
C ASP A 880 30.43 -10.79 -3.83
N TRP A 881 30.99 -9.63 -3.48
CA TRP A 881 30.20 -8.41 -3.30
C TRP A 881 29.38 -8.06 -4.56
N ARG A 882 29.95 -8.19 -5.76
CA ARG A 882 29.24 -7.94 -7.03
C ARG A 882 28.15 -8.96 -7.31
N ILE A 883 28.36 -10.24 -6.96
CA ILE A 883 27.30 -11.26 -7.04
C ILE A 883 26.11 -10.81 -6.18
N GLU A 884 26.36 -10.48 -4.92
CA GLU A 884 25.31 -10.11 -3.98
C GLU A 884 24.57 -8.82 -4.36
N GLN A 885 25.27 -7.81 -4.88
CA GLN A 885 24.63 -6.59 -5.40
C GLN A 885 23.80 -6.84 -6.67
N GLY A 886 24.27 -7.74 -7.54
CA GLY A 886 23.55 -8.11 -8.76
C GLY A 886 22.23 -8.82 -8.46
N ILE A 887 22.20 -9.59 -7.37
CA ILE A 887 21.02 -10.31 -6.87
C ILE A 887 19.94 -9.33 -6.36
N ILE A 888 20.31 -8.27 -5.62
CA ILE A 888 19.37 -7.23 -5.15
C ILE A 888 19.68 -5.91 -5.86
N THR A 889 19.05 -5.69 -7.03
CA THR A 889 19.21 -4.44 -7.77
C THR A 889 18.55 -3.27 -7.04
N LYS A 890 19.35 -2.25 -6.69
CA LYS A 890 18.87 -1.01 -6.06
C LYS A 890 18.93 0.16 -7.02
N LEU A 891 17.80 0.85 -7.17
CA LEU A 891 17.66 2.06 -7.98
C LEU A 891 17.19 3.23 -7.08
N PRO A 892 18.10 3.92 -6.39
CA PRO A 892 17.75 5.10 -5.59
C PRO A 892 17.21 6.23 -6.47
N GLU A 893 16.27 7.01 -5.96
CA GLU A 893 15.71 8.16 -6.70
C GLU A 893 16.78 9.15 -7.14
N SER A 894 17.83 9.35 -6.33
CA SER A 894 18.96 10.21 -6.72
C SER A 894 19.68 9.72 -7.97
N MET A 895 19.88 8.41 -8.13
CA MET A 895 20.51 7.82 -9.30
C MET A 895 19.61 7.94 -10.53
N LEU A 896 18.31 7.70 -10.38
CA LEU A 896 17.34 7.82 -11.48
C LEU A 896 17.26 9.26 -12.01
N LYS A 897 17.27 10.27 -11.13
CA LYS A 897 17.34 11.68 -11.54
C LYS A 897 18.62 12.00 -12.32
N GLN A 898 19.76 11.49 -11.85
CA GLN A 898 21.05 11.70 -12.54
C GLN A 898 21.09 10.98 -13.89
N LEU A 899 20.52 9.78 -13.97
CA LEU A 899 20.35 9.05 -15.24
C LEU A 899 19.45 9.84 -16.18
N TRP A 900 18.33 10.37 -15.70
CA TRP A 900 17.40 11.17 -16.50
C TRP A 900 18.08 12.39 -17.14
N GLU A 901 18.83 13.17 -16.35
CA GLU A 901 19.61 14.30 -16.84
C GLU A 901 20.57 13.88 -17.98
N SER A 902 21.12 12.68 -17.89
CA SER A 902 22.06 12.15 -18.88
C SER A 902 21.43 11.73 -20.22
N LEU A 903 20.11 11.46 -20.25
CA LEU A 903 19.41 10.98 -21.45
C LEU A 903 19.45 12.00 -22.60
N SER A 904 19.59 13.29 -22.31
CA SER A 904 19.68 14.34 -23.34
C SER A 904 20.99 14.31 -24.14
N HIS A 905 22.00 13.60 -23.65
CA HIS A 905 23.33 13.51 -24.28
C HIS A 905 23.47 12.37 -25.29
N VAL A 906 22.46 11.50 -25.43
CA VAL A 906 22.54 10.28 -26.27
C VAL A 906 21.16 9.89 -26.81
N ASP A 907 21.11 9.22 -27.96
CA ASP A 907 19.86 8.74 -28.56
C ASP A 907 19.36 7.40 -27.96
N ALA A 908 20.27 6.50 -27.60
CA ALA A 908 19.95 5.21 -26.98
C ALA A 908 21.04 4.71 -26.03
N ILE A 909 20.64 3.97 -24.99
CA ILE A 909 21.53 3.26 -24.06
C ILE A 909 21.20 1.76 -24.13
N VAL A 910 22.19 0.93 -24.43
CA VAL A 910 22.04 -0.53 -24.50
C VAL A 910 22.60 -1.14 -23.22
N PHE A 911 21.75 -1.85 -22.47
CA PHE A 911 22.12 -2.49 -21.21
C PHE A 911 22.65 -3.93 -21.39
N GLY A 912 22.15 -4.67 -22.39
CA GLY A 912 22.50 -6.06 -22.65
C GLY A 912 22.70 -6.34 -24.14
N ASP A 913 22.27 -7.52 -24.61
CA ASP A 913 22.32 -7.86 -26.03
C ASP A 913 21.32 -7.01 -26.84
N MET A 914 21.76 -6.47 -27.97
CA MET A 914 20.95 -5.70 -28.92
C MET A 914 19.83 -6.52 -29.56
N GLN A 915 19.94 -7.86 -29.58
CA GLN A 915 18.85 -8.75 -30.03
C GLN A 915 17.74 -8.93 -28.99
N SER A 916 17.98 -8.52 -27.75
CA SER A 916 17.03 -8.58 -26.64
C SER A 916 16.41 -7.20 -26.37
N ASN A 917 15.29 -7.16 -25.64
CA ASN A 917 14.60 -5.92 -25.27
C ASN A 917 15.34 -5.17 -24.12
N THR A 918 16.61 -4.82 -24.34
CA THR A 918 17.51 -4.22 -23.33
C THR A 918 17.98 -2.80 -23.69
N THR A 919 17.35 -2.19 -24.70
CA THR A 919 17.71 -0.87 -25.20
C THR A 919 16.74 0.19 -24.68
N LEU A 920 17.27 1.20 -24.00
CA LEU A 920 16.54 2.41 -23.64
C LEU A 920 16.59 3.42 -24.78
N HIS A 921 15.45 3.72 -25.38
CA HIS A 921 15.31 4.79 -26.35
C HIS A 921 15.12 6.14 -25.65
N CYS A 922 16.20 6.93 -25.57
CA CYS A 922 16.26 8.13 -24.75
C CYS A 922 15.27 9.21 -25.20
N LYS A 923 15.18 9.47 -26.51
CA LYS A 923 14.24 10.46 -27.09
C LYS A 923 12.77 10.14 -26.78
N GLN A 924 12.38 8.87 -26.94
CA GLN A 924 11.01 8.42 -26.67
C GLN A 924 10.69 8.46 -25.16
N THR A 925 11.69 8.18 -24.32
CA THR A 925 11.54 8.24 -22.87
C THR A 925 11.34 9.70 -22.42
N LEU A 926 12.19 10.61 -22.90
CA LEU A 926 12.09 12.05 -22.62
C LEU A 926 10.80 12.67 -23.17
N SER A 927 10.21 12.13 -24.24
CA SER A 927 8.97 12.66 -24.82
C SER A 927 7.70 12.23 -24.08
N SER A 928 7.76 11.19 -23.23
CA SER A 928 6.59 10.53 -22.67
C SER A 928 6.54 10.44 -21.14
N MET A 929 7.67 10.65 -20.45
CA MET A 929 7.78 10.50 -18.99
C MET A 929 8.42 11.75 -18.34
N THR A 930 8.46 11.79 -17.02
CA THR A 930 9.18 12.81 -16.23
C THR A 930 10.16 12.17 -15.25
N PRO A 931 11.22 12.87 -14.79
CA PRO A 931 12.30 12.27 -13.99
C PRO A 931 11.89 11.64 -12.66
N GLY A 932 10.77 12.06 -12.08
CA GLY A 932 10.26 11.60 -10.79
C GLY A 932 9.21 10.50 -10.89
N GLU A 933 8.82 10.05 -12.09
CA GLU A 933 7.85 8.97 -12.27
C GLU A 933 8.45 7.61 -11.89
N ASP A 934 7.69 6.79 -11.14
CA ASP A 934 8.13 5.41 -10.83
C ASP A 934 8.12 4.51 -12.07
N THR A 935 7.34 4.87 -13.10
CA THR A 935 7.34 4.17 -14.40
C THR A 935 8.73 4.17 -15.04
N PHE A 936 9.51 5.24 -14.88
CA PHE A 936 10.89 5.29 -15.38
C PHE A 936 11.79 4.28 -14.66
N ALA A 937 11.65 4.13 -13.34
CA ALA A 937 12.40 3.13 -12.58
C ALA A 937 12.09 1.70 -13.03
N ILE A 938 10.81 1.39 -13.23
CA ILE A 938 10.33 0.08 -13.70
C ILE A 938 10.86 -0.22 -15.11
N LEU A 939 10.92 0.80 -15.99
CA LEU A 939 11.51 0.66 -17.31
C LEU A 939 12.98 0.22 -17.20
N ILE A 940 13.80 0.91 -16.41
CA ILE A 940 15.22 0.55 -16.22
C ILE A 940 15.37 -0.88 -15.66
N GLU A 941 14.50 -1.27 -14.72
CA GLU A 941 14.52 -2.61 -14.16
C GLU A 941 14.16 -3.69 -15.20
N SER A 942 13.15 -3.43 -16.04
CA SER A 942 12.76 -4.35 -17.11
C SER A 942 13.84 -4.52 -18.18
N LEU A 943 14.59 -3.45 -18.49
CA LEU A 943 15.69 -3.49 -19.46
C LEU A 943 16.92 -4.22 -18.91
N THR A 944 16.97 -4.47 -17.59
CA THR A 944 18.13 -5.05 -16.91
C THR A 944 17.82 -6.37 -16.20
N SER A 945 16.58 -6.88 -16.30
CA SER A 945 16.16 -8.09 -15.59
C SER A 945 16.93 -9.33 -16.03
N ASP A 946 17.17 -9.44 -17.33
CA ASP A 946 17.67 -10.66 -17.98
C ASP A 946 19.21 -10.68 -18.11
N ILE A 947 19.89 -9.71 -17.48
CA ILE A 947 21.35 -9.63 -17.53
C ILE A 947 21.94 -10.68 -16.58
N HIS A 948 22.53 -11.71 -17.18
CA HIS A 948 23.25 -12.78 -16.49
C HIS A 948 24.69 -12.89 -17.02
N PRO A 949 25.64 -13.37 -16.20
CA PRO A 949 25.52 -13.69 -14.77
C PRO A 949 25.35 -12.44 -13.87
N VAL A 950 24.87 -12.62 -12.62
CA VAL A 950 24.52 -11.49 -11.73
C VAL A 950 25.68 -10.55 -11.40
N TRP A 951 26.91 -11.06 -11.30
CA TRP A 951 28.09 -10.21 -11.10
C TRP A 951 28.36 -9.30 -12.30
N TYR A 952 28.03 -9.76 -13.52
CA TYR A 952 28.18 -8.99 -14.74
C TYR A 952 27.16 -7.85 -14.80
N LYS A 953 25.92 -8.10 -14.34
CA LYS A 953 24.90 -7.06 -14.15
C LYS A 953 25.41 -5.91 -13.27
N SER A 954 26.14 -6.21 -12.19
CA SER A 954 26.76 -5.17 -11.36
C SER A 954 27.77 -4.32 -12.13
N LEU A 955 28.60 -4.93 -12.99
CA LEU A 955 29.53 -4.18 -13.85
C LEU A 955 28.82 -3.30 -14.89
N ILE A 956 27.69 -3.75 -15.44
CA ILE A 956 26.85 -2.94 -16.34
C ILE A 956 26.36 -1.68 -15.61
N PHE A 957 25.89 -1.81 -14.36
CA PHE A 957 25.49 -0.64 -13.56
C PHE A 957 26.67 0.26 -13.18
N GLU A 958 27.85 -0.29 -12.90
CA GLU A 958 29.07 0.50 -12.71
C GLU A 958 29.45 1.27 -13.98
N GLY A 959 29.27 0.66 -15.16
CA GLY A 959 29.46 1.29 -16.47
C GLY A 959 28.47 2.43 -16.72
N LEU A 960 27.20 2.20 -16.42
CA LEU A 960 26.15 3.22 -16.48
C LEU A 960 26.49 4.41 -15.57
N TYR A 961 26.95 4.13 -14.35
CA TYR A 961 27.34 5.17 -13.41
C TYR A 961 28.53 5.99 -13.91
N ALA A 962 29.53 5.35 -14.53
CA ALA A 962 30.64 6.06 -15.15
C ALA A 962 30.19 6.98 -16.31
N PHE A 963 29.20 6.54 -17.10
CA PHE A 963 28.57 7.37 -18.14
C PHE A 963 27.85 8.58 -17.54
N ILE A 964 27.00 8.38 -16.53
CA ILE A 964 26.30 9.45 -15.81
C ILE A 964 27.29 10.49 -15.28
N GLN A 965 28.36 10.05 -14.61
CA GLN A 965 29.41 10.92 -14.08
C GLN A 965 30.10 11.74 -15.17
N PHE A 966 30.35 11.14 -16.33
CA PHE A 966 30.94 11.84 -17.47
C PHE A 966 30.01 12.96 -17.97
N CYS A 967 28.72 12.69 -18.16
CA CYS A 967 27.73 13.69 -18.56
C CYS A 967 27.64 14.85 -17.55
N GLN A 968 27.65 14.55 -16.25
CA GLN A 968 27.62 15.57 -15.20
C GLN A 968 28.86 16.49 -15.22
N GLN A 969 30.04 15.93 -15.52
CA GLN A 969 31.29 16.70 -15.65
C GLN A 969 31.37 17.48 -16.96
N HIS A 970 30.68 17.00 -18.00
CA HIS A 970 30.70 17.57 -19.34
C HIS A 970 29.28 17.92 -19.82
N LYS A 971 28.67 18.97 -19.23
CA LYS A 971 27.29 19.40 -19.51
C LYS A 971 26.95 19.68 -20.99
N ASN A 972 27.95 19.86 -21.85
CA ASN A 972 27.77 20.12 -23.29
C ASN A 972 28.25 18.94 -24.16
N CYS A 973 28.43 17.75 -23.58
CA CYS A 973 28.77 16.55 -24.36
C CYS A 973 27.56 16.05 -25.15
N HIS A 974 27.82 15.36 -26.26
CA HIS A 974 26.79 14.65 -27.02
C HIS A 974 27.45 13.44 -27.69
N PHE A 975 26.77 12.30 -27.67
CA PHE A 975 27.20 11.07 -28.28
C PHE A 975 26.35 10.81 -29.52
N ASP A 976 27.00 10.75 -30.69
CA ASP A 976 26.33 10.57 -31.98
C ASP A 976 25.88 9.12 -32.24
N GLN A 977 26.37 8.17 -31.45
CA GLN A 977 25.96 6.76 -31.47
C GLN A 977 25.48 6.34 -30.08
N GLU A 978 24.77 5.22 -30.03
CA GLU A 978 24.31 4.60 -28.80
C GLU A 978 25.45 4.32 -27.79
N ILE A 979 25.12 4.40 -26.50
CA ILE A 979 26.00 3.98 -25.42
C ILE A 979 25.72 2.50 -25.15
N ASN A 980 26.58 1.64 -25.69
CA ASN A 980 26.53 0.20 -25.44
C ASN A 980 27.36 -0.15 -24.19
N LEU A 981 26.67 -0.39 -23.07
CA LEU A 981 27.30 -0.67 -21.77
C LEU A 981 28.10 -1.98 -21.79
N PRO A 982 27.61 -3.10 -22.36
CA PRO A 982 28.43 -4.31 -22.52
C PRO A 982 29.77 -4.05 -23.22
N VAL A 983 29.76 -3.35 -24.35
CA VAL A 983 30.98 -3.00 -25.10
C VAL A 983 31.89 -2.08 -24.27
N LEU A 984 31.31 -1.17 -23.49
CA LEU A 984 32.06 -0.26 -22.63
C LEU A 984 32.79 -1.01 -21.52
N VAL A 985 32.09 -1.93 -20.84
CA VAL A 985 32.64 -2.77 -19.77
C VAL A 985 33.74 -3.68 -20.32
N SER A 986 33.48 -4.39 -21.43
CA SER A 986 34.49 -5.27 -22.06
C SER A 986 35.74 -4.50 -22.49
N ARG A 987 35.60 -3.29 -23.04
CA ARG A 987 36.77 -2.45 -23.40
C ARG A 987 37.56 -2.00 -22.18
N ALA A 988 36.88 -1.63 -21.09
CA ALA A 988 37.53 -1.25 -19.84
C ALA A 988 38.32 -2.43 -19.23
N ALA A 989 37.75 -3.63 -19.25
CA ALA A 989 38.41 -4.86 -18.83
C ALA A 989 39.65 -5.18 -19.68
N VAL A 990 39.52 -5.13 -21.01
CA VAL A 990 40.66 -5.35 -21.92
C VAL A 990 41.77 -4.30 -21.74
N ASP A 991 41.40 -3.03 -21.54
CA ASP A 991 42.38 -1.96 -21.27
C ASP A 991 43.13 -2.19 -19.94
N HIS A 992 42.46 -2.76 -18.92
CA HIS A 992 43.09 -3.13 -17.66
C HIS A 992 44.16 -4.21 -17.86
N VAL A 993 43.81 -5.31 -18.54
CA VAL A 993 44.72 -6.43 -18.84
C VAL A 993 45.91 -5.97 -19.70
N LYS A 994 45.65 -5.17 -20.74
CA LYS A 994 46.71 -4.61 -21.60
C LYS A 994 47.70 -3.72 -20.86
N GLN A 995 47.28 -3.05 -19.80
CA GLN A 995 48.17 -2.26 -18.95
C GLN A 995 49.02 -3.11 -18.00
N HIS A 996 48.61 -4.34 -17.69
CA HIS A 996 49.25 -5.21 -16.70
C HIS A 996 50.06 -6.38 -17.31
N GLN A 997 50.26 -6.41 -18.64
CA GLN A 997 51.12 -7.38 -19.36
C GLN A 997 50.86 -8.87 -19.02
N VAL A 998 49.61 -9.32 -19.07
CA VAL A 998 49.30 -10.76 -18.91
C VAL A 998 49.20 -11.44 -20.28
N ASP A 999 49.97 -12.52 -20.48
CA ASP A 999 49.95 -13.38 -21.68
C ASP A 999 48.65 -14.21 -21.71
N HIS A 1000 47.55 -13.62 -22.20
CA HIS A 1000 46.33 -14.38 -22.49
C HIS A 1000 46.30 -14.81 -23.97
N PRO A 1001 45.97 -16.08 -24.29
CA PRO A 1001 45.80 -16.54 -25.67
C PRO A 1001 44.67 -15.77 -26.38
N GLU A 1002 44.88 -15.41 -27.65
CA GLU A 1002 44.03 -14.46 -28.41
C GLU A 1002 42.55 -14.88 -28.54
N GLU A 1003 42.22 -16.17 -28.41
CA GLU A 1003 40.86 -16.68 -28.66
C GLU A 1003 39.86 -16.47 -27.49
N ASN A 1004 40.30 -16.20 -26.25
CA ASN A 1004 39.41 -16.00 -25.07
C ASN A 1004 39.74 -14.75 -24.23
N LEU A 1005 40.44 -13.77 -24.79
CA LEU A 1005 40.98 -12.62 -24.05
C LEU A 1005 39.89 -11.73 -23.38
N THR A 1006 38.66 -11.71 -23.90
CA THR A 1006 37.60 -10.83 -23.36
C THR A 1006 36.92 -11.40 -22.13
N GLU A 1007 36.62 -12.70 -22.10
CA GLU A 1007 35.99 -13.36 -20.95
C GLU A 1007 36.96 -13.42 -19.76
N ALA A 1008 38.20 -13.85 -20.00
CA ALA A 1008 39.23 -13.86 -18.96
C ALA A 1008 39.51 -12.46 -18.39
N ALA A 1009 39.49 -11.42 -19.24
CA ALA A 1009 39.63 -10.04 -18.79
C ALA A 1009 38.46 -9.58 -17.92
N LEU A 1010 37.23 -10.02 -18.20
CA LEU A 1010 36.04 -9.67 -17.41
C LEU A 1010 36.10 -10.29 -16.01
N ASP A 1011 36.53 -11.54 -15.90
CA ASP A 1011 36.66 -12.23 -14.61
C ASP A 1011 37.70 -11.55 -13.71
N GLU A 1012 38.88 -11.20 -14.26
CA GLU A 1012 39.90 -10.45 -13.51
C GLU A 1012 39.39 -9.05 -13.15
N PHE A 1013 38.71 -8.39 -14.08
CA PHE A 1013 38.16 -7.04 -13.87
C PHE A 1013 37.09 -7.03 -12.75
N ALA A 1014 36.28 -8.08 -12.65
CA ALA A 1014 35.26 -8.23 -11.62
C ALA A 1014 35.83 -8.42 -10.20
N GLN A 1015 37.11 -8.80 -10.06
CA GLN A 1015 37.79 -8.91 -8.75
C GLN A 1015 38.36 -7.57 -8.26
N LEU A 1016 38.43 -6.55 -9.11
CA LEU A 1016 38.99 -5.25 -8.76
C LEU A 1016 38.09 -4.45 -7.81
N THR A 1017 38.69 -3.56 -7.02
CA THR A 1017 37.92 -2.61 -6.20
C THR A 1017 37.00 -1.74 -7.07
N PRO A 1018 35.81 -1.34 -6.59
CA PRO A 1018 34.89 -0.47 -7.32
C PRO A 1018 35.53 0.83 -7.82
N ASN A 1019 36.49 1.39 -7.08
CA ASN A 1019 37.22 2.59 -7.50
C ASN A 1019 38.10 2.35 -8.72
N LYS A 1020 38.83 1.23 -8.74
CA LYS A 1020 39.72 0.88 -9.85
C LYS A 1020 38.88 0.57 -11.10
N VAL A 1021 37.78 -0.16 -10.94
CA VAL A 1021 36.80 -0.39 -12.02
C VAL A 1021 36.24 0.92 -12.55
N ASN A 1022 35.76 1.81 -11.68
CA ASN A 1022 35.25 3.13 -12.08
C ASN A 1022 36.28 3.96 -12.84
N GLN A 1023 37.56 3.93 -12.44
CA GLN A 1023 38.63 4.64 -13.15
C GLN A 1023 38.77 4.17 -14.62
N TYR A 1024 38.78 2.86 -14.86
CA TYR A 1024 38.85 2.30 -16.21
C TYR A 1024 37.59 2.58 -17.01
N LEU A 1025 36.40 2.45 -16.42
CA LEU A 1025 35.13 2.73 -17.07
C LEU A 1025 35.03 4.21 -17.48
N ARG A 1026 35.40 5.16 -16.61
CA ARG A 1026 35.42 6.60 -16.95
C ARG A 1026 36.37 6.89 -18.11
N TRP A 1027 37.53 6.21 -18.16
CA TRP A 1027 38.43 6.34 -19.29
C TRP A 1027 37.83 5.77 -20.57
N ALA A 1028 37.15 4.62 -20.50
CA ALA A 1028 36.47 4.02 -21.64
C ALA A 1028 35.37 4.95 -22.20
N VAL A 1029 34.55 5.58 -21.34
CA VAL A 1029 33.55 6.59 -21.75
C VAL A 1029 34.23 7.77 -22.46
N SER A 1030 35.31 8.30 -21.89
CA SER A 1030 36.05 9.44 -22.46
C SER A 1030 36.68 9.12 -23.83
N LYS A 1031 37.26 7.91 -23.99
CA LYS A 1031 37.76 7.41 -25.28
C LYS A 1031 36.62 7.27 -26.30
N LEU A 1032 35.47 6.74 -25.89
CA LEU A 1032 34.30 6.58 -26.75
C LEU A 1032 33.81 7.93 -27.30
N HIS A 1033 33.62 8.92 -26.42
CA HIS A 1033 33.21 10.28 -26.80
C HIS A 1033 34.22 10.92 -27.78
N SER A 1034 35.52 10.78 -27.49
CA SER A 1034 36.58 11.35 -28.33
C SER A 1034 36.62 10.74 -29.74
N ARG A 1035 36.43 9.41 -29.86
CA ARG A 1035 36.38 8.70 -31.14
C ARG A 1035 35.18 9.09 -31.99
N GLN A 1036 33.99 9.21 -31.39
CA GLN A 1036 32.79 9.63 -32.12
C GLN A 1036 32.94 11.05 -32.68
N ARG A 1037 33.50 11.99 -31.90
CA ARG A 1037 33.80 13.34 -32.41
C ARG A 1037 34.76 13.34 -33.60
N GLN A 1038 35.84 12.54 -33.55
CA GLN A 1038 36.79 12.45 -34.65
C GLN A 1038 36.13 11.93 -35.94
N GLN A 1039 35.31 10.87 -35.85
CA GLN A 1039 34.59 10.31 -37.00
C GLN A 1039 33.56 11.27 -37.61
N VAL A 1040 32.92 12.14 -36.81
CA VAL A 1040 32.01 13.18 -37.33
C VAL A 1040 32.78 14.30 -38.03
N THR A 1041 34.00 14.59 -37.57
CA THR A 1041 34.86 15.61 -38.21
C THR A 1041 35.38 15.09 -39.57
N GLU A 1042 35.69 13.80 -39.67
CA GLU A 1042 36.11 13.14 -40.91
C GLU A 1042 34.98 12.91 -41.93
N LYS A 1043 33.71 12.80 -41.50
CA LYS A 1043 32.54 12.71 -42.40
C LYS A 1043 32.02 14.06 -42.92
N LYS A 1044 32.45 15.18 -42.33
CA LYS A 1044 32.12 16.56 -42.77
C LYS A 1044 33.19 17.18 -43.68
N HIS A 1045 34.30 16.47 -43.90
CA HIS A 1045 35.28 16.72 -44.95
C HIS A 1045 35.12 15.67 -46.05
#